data_AF-A0A954X3H0-F1
#
_entry.id   AF-A0A954X3H0-F1
#
_cell.length_a   1.000
_cell.length_b   1.000
_cell.length_c   1.000
_cell.angle_alpha   90.00
_cell.angle_beta   90.00
_cell.angle_gamma   90.00
#
_symmetry.space_group_name_H-M   'P 1'
#
loop_
_entity.id
_entity.type
_entity.pdbx_description
1 polymer ?
#
loop_
_entity_poly.entity_id
_entity_poly.type
_entity_poly.pdbx_seq_one_letter_code
_entity_poly.pdbx_strand_id
1 'polypeptide(L)'
;MSNAPWQQQPNWPPTQPSRFGDDLQPIKAELIQPSGSGGRGCFVALLLAGGCLAFLAMVGVGVYLGFQNSSSTAVARQLSVDESLALAREAFNNFDATVDPTANLSAEQAAEWREIGSFFRHVERTAIKKDSTALGELIDDRRMLQRIDDTGRLIGWNTLDRVNLRKSLRDPHIEEFWAHFVLVNMVTPDDAAETRIVHAFGYNEEKSEQAEFRFWLAKRQEDWKIYDWQRFDIGMPESEEWSYRADYYDDPRMKLYEAFATKMVESDGYSASGELDKAKQALRRANPTGSPREFLDRGWLLLGYRWRLLGDDKEGMRCFDQIKDPAQTPGVHIGRFYTHFVSNDWEAALKESDGYEALVGLTPDLLRSKAEALSNLGRTDEAVAANRRLLRMEPENPSTVAELLVLAPEETAAEVTQWLERQSSPLESAESLVNHVAWREQGGIAMRFLKSFVREKAGDSAQAAALAARIAENEGDLPKAAENFRLAAERETDATKRAGYDYNYVSVMARLGRVLEAYEHGSNQSETFNSIVWQYEESEIELSDDEFAKLVARHRELHPDNASGLYRAAQLCMAENDLAEAERLLREGISKLTESDKEEFIDDELQTALQSLLARTGRAVEAYESVSVGGENGEDADVVAFEQLADTLSNSDRWTDLDLLIQRHRAKHADDPMLHYYEGQLRVRQERWFEATAALRRGRDLLDEEDYRHNLFGFLLAQAALNGGNWQQFYAEETDKPRAFNHLCQAFRSRGDLENWRQVRDRHRQLFPWDNELLRQDAEAARQDRDDTKFLEVSDKLIKSSDRAWEVNTLREQRLIAFVRSGQFDAARRAAAEQSPSETWKVDALIAASQGDHSVALPLAMKYAEREDR
;
A
#
# COMPACT_ATOMS: atom_id res chain seq x y z
N MET A 1 -0.18 -0.63 -0.87
CA MET A 1 -0.87 -0.96 -2.14
C MET A 1 0.07 -0.93 -3.37
N SER A 2 1.33 -1.38 -3.28
CA SER A 2 2.16 -1.51 -4.50
C SER A 2 3.23 -2.59 -4.31
N ASN A 3 2.97 -3.78 -4.85
CA ASN A 3 4.00 -4.76 -5.18
C ASN A 3 3.69 -5.31 -6.58
N ALA A 4 3.73 -4.43 -7.60
CA ALA A 4 3.57 -4.83 -8.99
C ALA A 4 4.83 -5.57 -9.49
N PRO A 5 4.78 -6.87 -9.84
CA PRO A 5 5.96 -7.61 -10.26
C PRO A 5 6.03 -7.68 -11.79
N TRP A 6 5.99 -6.56 -12.52
CA TRP A 6 6.27 -6.55 -13.96
C TRP A 6 7.79 -6.67 -14.27
N GLN A 7 8.62 -7.09 -13.30
CA GLN A 7 10.07 -6.96 -13.35
C GLN A 7 10.83 -7.95 -14.25
N GLN A 8 10.17 -8.91 -14.92
CA GLN A 8 10.88 -9.83 -15.82
C GLN A 8 10.11 -10.04 -17.12
N GLN A 9 10.46 -9.25 -18.13
CA GLN A 9 10.31 -9.72 -19.51
C GLN A 9 11.43 -10.74 -19.79
N PRO A 10 11.16 -11.84 -20.51
CA PRO A 10 12.23 -12.71 -20.99
C PRO A 10 13.18 -11.89 -21.87
N ASN A 11 14.44 -11.78 -21.43
CA ASN A 11 15.52 -11.24 -22.26
C ASN A 11 15.63 -12.09 -23.53
N TRP A 12 15.18 -11.55 -24.66
CA TRP A 12 15.46 -12.16 -25.95
C TRP A 12 16.98 -12.16 -26.16
N PRO A 13 17.61 -13.29 -26.52
CA PRO A 13 18.98 -13.22 -27.01
C PRO A 13 18.98 -12.38 -28.30
N PRO A 14 19.81 -11.33 -28.42
CA PRO A 14 19.92 -10.60 -29.67
C PRO A 14 20.45 -11.54 -30.74
N THR A 15 19.59 -11.98 -31.65
CA THR A 15 19.99 -12.65 -32.88
C THR A 15 20.53 -11.57 -33.80
N GLN A 16 21.86 -11.48 -33.90
CA GLN A 16 22.44 -10.73 -35.02
C GLN A 16 21.95 -11.38 -36.33
N PRO A 17 21.48 -10.61 -37.31
CA PRO A 17 21.20 -11.17 -38.62
C PRO A 17 22.50 -11.77 -39.14
N SER A 18 22.51 -13.08 -39.35
CA SER A 18 23.65 -13.78 -39.88
C SER A 18 23.84 -13.35 -41.35
N ARG A 19 24.62 -12.29 -41.56
CA ARG A 19 25.31 -12.06 -42.83
C ARG A 19 26.39 -13.14 -42.98
N PHE A 20 25.97 -14.37 -43.28
CA PHE A 20 26.85 -15.38 -43.85
C PHE A 20 27.04 -15.05 -45.34
N GLY A 21 27.95 -14.11 -45.59
CA GLY A 21 28.33 -13.69 -46.94
C GLY A 21 28.94 -12.31 -46.88
N ASP A 22 30.24 -12.23 -46.52
CA ASP A 22 31.25 -11.39 -47.18
C ASP A 22 32.53 -11.17 -46.37
N ASP A 23 32.58 -11.56 -45.08
CA ASP A 23 33.81 -11.47 -44.27
C ASP A 23 34.34 -12.85 -43.85
N LEU A 24 34.91 -13.59 -44.81
CA LEU A 24 35.92 -14.61 -44.51
C LEU A 24 37.29 -14.08 -44.94
N GLN A 25 38.04 -13.54 -43.99
CA GLN A 25 39.49 -13.38 -44.17
C GLN A 25 40.12 -14.77 -44.35
N PRO A 26 41.07 -14.93 -45.29
CA PRO A 26 41.73 -16.20 -45.50
C PRO A 26 42.58 -16.52 -44.28
N ILE A 27 42.15 -17.49 -43.47
CA ILE A 27 43.00 -18.13 -42.47
C ILE A 27 44.14 -18.79 -43.23
N LYS A 28 45.34 -18.20 -43.14
CA LYS A 28 46.58 -18.87 -43.56
C LYS A 28 46.82 -20.04 -42.62
N ALA A 29 46.42 -21.23 -43.05
CA ALA A 29 46.81 -22.47 -42.40
C ALA A 29 48.32 -22.68 -42.61
N GLU A 30 49.11 -22.56 -41.54
CA GLU A 30 50.47 -23.10 -41.51
C GLU A 30 50.38 -24.63 -41.64
N LEU A 31 50.83 -25.13 -42.79
CA LEU A 31 50.98 -26.55 -43.05
C LEU A 31 52.04 -27.14 -42.13
N ILE A 32 51.60 -27.85 -41.09
CA ILE A 32 52.42 -28.86 -40.42
C ILE A 32 52.57 -30.04 -41.38
N GLN A 33 53.77 -30.25 -41.92
CA GLN A 33 54.08 -31.44 -42.72
C GLN A 33 54.15 -32.69 -41.81
N PRO A 34 53.37 -33.75 -42.08
CA PRO A 34 53.53 -35.01 -41.38
C PRO A 34 54.64 -35.83 -42.06
N SER A 35 55.77 -35.96 -41.36
CA SER A 35 56.80 -36.94 -41.69
C SER A 35 56.33 -38.34 -41.25
N GLY A 36 56.37 -39.31 -42.17
CA GLY A 36 56.54 -40.73 -41.82
C GLY A 36 55.27 -41.59 -41.87
N SER A 37 55.17 -42.36 -42.94
CA SER A 37 54.54 -43.69 -43.06
C SER A 37 53.33 -44.00 -42.17
N GLY A 38 52.13 -43.83 -42.72
CA GLY A 38 50.91 -44.34 -42.08
C GLY A 38 49.64 -44.14 -42.91
N GLY A 39 49.62 -44.57 -44.18
CA GLY A 39 48.46 -44.46 -45.09
C GLY A 39 47.15 -45.13 -44.59
N ARG A 40 47.17 -45.77 -43.41
CA ARG A 40 45.98 -46.28 -42.73
C ARG A 40 45.35 -45.29 -41.75
N GLY A 41 46.11 -44.34 -41.19
CA GLY A 41 45.62 -43.38 -40.19
C GLY A 41 44.65 -42.33 -40.75
N CYS A 42 44.97 -41.74 -41.91
CA CYS A 42 44.08 -40.77 -42.58
C CYS A 42 42.75 -41.38 -43.03
N PHE A 43 42.76 -42.64 -43.48
CA PHE A 43 41.53 -43.32 -43.90
C PHE A 43 40.61 -43.64 -42.71
N VAL A 44 41.19 -44.04 -41.57
CA VAL A 44 40.43 -44.25 -40.32
C VAL A 44 39.89 -42.93 -39.76
N ALA A 45 40.66 -41.84 -39.82
CA ALA A 45 40.18 -40.52 -39.38
C ALA A 45 39.02 -39.99 -40.25
N LEU A 46 39.08 -40.19 -41.58
CA LEU A 46 37.98 -39.84 -42.48
C LEU A 46 36.74 -40.73 -42.28
N LEU A 47 36.91 -42.01 -42.00
CA LEU A 47 35.79 -42.91 -41.65
C LEU A 47 35.16 -42.56 -40.30
N LEU A 48 35.95 -42.16 -39.31
CA LEU A 48 35.44 -41.71 -38.01
C LEU A 48 34.74 -40.35 -38.12
N ALA A 49 35.28 -39.41 -38.91
CA ALA A 49 34.62 -38.13 -39.17
C ALA A 49 33.33 -38.32 -39.98
N GLY A 50 33.34 -39.18 -41.01
CA GLY A 50 32.15 -39.55 -41.77
C GLY A 50 31.10 -40.29 -40.92
N GLY A 51 31.55 -41.17 -40.02
CA GLY A 51 30.69 -41.86 -39.05
C GLY A 51 30.07 -40.91 -38.02
N CYS A 52 30.84 -39.93 -37.52
CA CYS A 52 30.32 -38.89 -36.63
C CYS A 52 29.31 -37.98 -37.35
N LEU A 53 29.58 -37.57 -38.59
CA LEU A 53 28.63 -36.78 -39.38
C LEU A 53 27.36 -37.57 -39.71
N ALA A 54 27.48 -38.85 -40.06
CA ALA A 54 26.33 -39.72 -40.29
C ALA A 54 25.53 -39.97 -39.00
N PHE A 55 26.20 -40.13 -37.86
CA PHE A 55 25.55 -40.26 -36.56
C PHE A 55 24.82 -38.98 -36.16
N LEU A 56 25.45 -37.81 -36.32
CA LEU A 56 24.82 -36.51 -36.07
C LEU A 56 23.64 -36.26 -37.03
N ALA A 57 23.75 -36.66 -38.29
CA ALA A 57 22.65 -36.61 -39.25
C ALA A 57 21.52 -37.57 -38.86
N MET A 58 21.82 -38.79 -38.41
CA MET A 58 20.80 -39.75 -37.94
C MET A 58 20.13 -39.30 -36.64
N VAL A 59 20.88 -38.71 -35.71
CA VAL A 59 20.33 -38.08 -34.50
C VAL A 59 19.48 -36.87 -34.89
N GLY A 60 19.95 -36.03 -35.81
CA GLY A 60 19.19 -34.90 -36.34
C GLY A 60 17.89 -35.32 -37.02
N VAL A 61 17.92 -36.36 -37.86
CA VAL A 61 16.73 -36.94 -38.51
C VAL A 61 15.82 -37.62 -37.49
N GLY A 62 16.38 -38.33 -36.51
CA GLY A 62 15.61 -38.96 -35.43
C GLY A 62 14.91 -37.94 -34.53
N VAL A 63 15.57 -36.83 -34.22
CA VAL A 63 14.99 -35.69 -33.52
C VAL A 63 13.93 -35.01 -34.39
N TYR A 64 14.23 -34.76 -35.67
CA TYR A 64 13.28 -34.16 -36.61
C TYR A 64 12.03 -35.01 -36.81
N LEU A 65 12.17 -36.32 -37.01
CA LEU A 65 11.07 -37.25 -37.11
C LEU A 65 10.35 -37.42 -35.77
N GLY A 66 11.05 -37.39 -34.63
CA GLY A 66 10.42 -37.34 -33.31
C GLY A 66 9.59 -36.08 -33.08
N PHE A 67 9.98 -34.96 -33.69
CA PHE A 67 9.23 -33.71 -33.72
C PHE A 67 8.03 -33.76 -34.69
N GLN A 68 8.16 -34.40 -35.86
CA GLN A 68 7.06 -34.51 -36.82
C GLN A 68 6.05 -35.61 -36.47
N ASN A 69 6.49 -36.67 -35.80
CA ASN A 69 5.69 -37.86 -35.53
C ASN A 69 5.04 -37.84 -34.14
N SER A 70 5.08 -36.69 -33.44
CA SER A 70 4.11 -36.45 -32.37
C SER A 70 2.74 -36.26 -33.02
N SER A 71 1.90 -37.28 -32.90
CA SER A 71 0.47 -37.25 -33.19
C SER A 71 -0.13 -35.85 -32.93
N SER A 72 -0.87 -35.31 -33.90
CA SER A 72 -1.59 -34.03 -33.78
C SER A 72 -2.25 -33.94 -32.41
N THR A 73 -1.69 -33.11 -31.52
CA THR A 73 -2.30 -32.86 -30.23
C THR A 73 -3.55 -32.04 -30.48
N ALA A 74 -4.74 -32.57 -30.16
CA ALA A 74 -5.94 -31.77 -30.34
C ALA A 74 -5.85 -30.53 -29.44
N VAL A 75 -6.15 -29.38 -30.05
CA VAL A 75 -6.30 -28.09 -29.40
C VAL A 75 -7.71 -27.60 -29.74
N ALA A 76 -8.38 -26.96 -28.79
CA ALA A 76 -9.73 -26.46 -29.03
C ALA A 76 -9.72 -25.38 -30.13
N ARG A 77 -10.71 -25.42 -31.04
CA ARG A 77 -10.90 -24.40 -32.07
C ARG A 77 -10.77 -22.99 -31.50
N GLN A 78 -10.06 -22.11 -32.21
CA GLN A 78 -10.05 -20.70 -31.89
C GLN A 78 -11.46 -20.12 -32.14
N LEU A 79 -12.05 -19.56 -31.09
CA LEU A 79 -13.34 -18.89 -31.17
C LEU A 79 -13.15 -17.46 -31.69
N SER A 80 -14.15 -16.95 -32.41
CA SER A 80 -14.23 -15.52 -32.66
C SER A 80 -14.40 -14.75 -31.34
N VAL A 81 -14.09 -13.46 -31.35
CA VAL A 81 -14.24 -12.61 -30.15
C VAL A 81 -15.69 -12.56 -29.68
N ASP A 82 -16.66 -12.48 -30.59
CA ASP A 82 -18.08 -12.50 -30.23
C ASP A 82 -18.53 -13.83 -29.60
N GLU A 83 -18.11 -14.98 -30.16
CA GLU A 83 -18.39 -16.30 -29.58
C GLU A 83 -17.74 -16.43 -28.20
N SER A 84 -16.50 -15.95 -28.07
CA SER A 84 -15.73 -15.94 -26.84
C SER A 84 -16.41 -15.13 -25.73
N LEU A 85 -16.83 -13.90 -26.04
CA LEU A 85 -17.54 -13.03 -25.12
C LEU A 85 -18.94 -13.55 -24.78
N ALA A 86 -19.65 -14.15 -25.74
CA ALA A 86 -20.94 -14.77 -25.47
C ALA A 86 -20.84 -15.91 -24.45
N LEU A 87 -19.82 -16.78 -24.56
CA LEU A 87 -19.55 -17.84 -23.58
C LEU A 87 -19.15 -17.28 -22.21
N ALA A 88 -18.32 -16.24 -22.18
CA ALA A 88 -17.94 -15.57 -20.94
C ALA A 88 -19.16 -14.99 -20.22
N ARG A 89 -19.99 -14.24 -20.96
CA ARG A 89 -21.23 -13.63 -20.44
C ARG A 89 -22.20 -14.67 -19.92
N GLU A 90 -22.37 -15.78 -20.63
CA GLU A 90 -23.20 -16.89 -20.15
C GLU A 90 -22.63 -17.51 -18.87
N ALA A 91 -21.32 -17.76 -18.82
CA ALA A 91 -20.65 -18.33 -17.66
C ALA A 91 -20.79 -17.44 -16.42
N PHE A 92 -20.41 -16.16 -16.51
CA PHE A 92 -20.36 -15.25 -15.36
C PHE A 92 -21.75 -14.77 -14.94
N ASN A 93 -22.69 -14.53 -15.86
CA ASN A 93 -24.07 -14.12 -15.50
C ASN A 93 -24.89 -15.23 -14.87
N ASN A 94 -24.55 -16.50 -15.10
CA ASN A 94 -25.24 -17.64 -14.50
C ASN A 94 -24.54 -18.18 -13.26
N PHE A 95 -23.38 -17.64 -12.89
CA PHE A 95 -22.65 -18.08 -11.72
C PHE A 95 -23.43 -17.83 -10.42
N ASP A 96 -23.52 -18.87 -9.60
CA ASP A 96 -24.12 -18.87 -8.27
C ASP A 96 -23.32 -19.85 -7.39
N ALA A 97 -22.46 -19.31 -6.52
CA ALA A 97 -21.64 -20.07 -5.60
C ALA A 97 -22.47 -20.76 -4.50
N THR A 98 -23.75 -20.43 -4.34
CA THR A 98 -24.64 -21.14 -3.41
C THR A 98 -25.12 -22.48 -3.97
N VAL A 99 -24.94 -22.71 -5.28
CA VAL A 99 -25.28 -23.95 -5.96
C VAL A 99 -23.99 -24.76 -6.13
N ASP A 100 -23.97 -26.01 -5.65
CA ASP A 100 -22.86 -26.92 -5.95
C ASP A 100 -22.74 -27.06 -7.47
N PRO A 101 -21.62 -26.60 -8.09
CA PRO A 101 -21.46 -26.62 -9.54
C PRO A 101 -21.49 -28.05 -10.10
N THR A 102 -21.34 -29.07 -9.25
CA THR A 102 -21.40 -30.48 -9.63
C THR A 102 -22.80 -31.10 -9.55
N ALA A 103 -23.78 -30.41 -8.97
CA ALA A 103 -25.12 -30.96 -8.71
C ALA A 103 -25.87 -31.39 -9.98
N ASN A 104 -25.64 -30.69 -11.10
CA ASN A 104 -26.27 -30.98 -12.39
C ASN A 104 -25.33 -31.71 -13.37
N LEU A 105 -24.11 -32.06 -12.94
CA LEU A 105 -23.13 -32.76 -13.76
C LEU A 105 -23.31 -34.27 -13.66
N SER A 106 -22.90 -35.01 -14.70
CA SER A 106 -22.75 -36.46 -14.58
C SER A 106 -21.71 -36.81 -13.51
N ALA A 107 -21.74 -38.02 -12.95
CA ALA A 107 -20.75 -38.43 -11.95
C ALA A 107 -19.29 -38.33 -12.46
N GLU A 108 -19.08 -38.56 -13.75
CA GLU A 108 -17.79 -38.41 -14.43
C GLU A 108 -17.38 -36.94 -14.53
N GLN A 109 -18.28 -36.07 -15.00
CA GLN A 109 -18.04 -34.63 -15.08
C GLN A 109 -17.82 -33.99 -13.70
N ALA A 110 -18.54 -34.44 -12.68
CA ALA A 110 -18.35 -34.01 -11.29
C ALA A 110 -16.99 -34.45 -10.72
N ALA A 111 -16.53 -35.66 -11.06
CA ALA A 111 -15.20 -36.13 -10.68
C ALA A 111 -14.10 -35.32 -11.37
N GLU A 112 -14.27 -35.06 -12.66
CA GLU A 112 -13.37 -34.23 -13.46
C GLU A 112 -13.32 -32.78 -12.95
N TRP A 113 -14.45 -32.17 -12.62
CA TRP A 113 -14.51 -30.83 -12.01
C TRP A 113 -13.67 -30.77 -10.72
N ARG A 114 -13.78 -31.80 -9.85
CA ARG A 114 -12.99 -31.90 -8.62
C ARG A 114 -11.49 -32.09 -8.88
N GLU A 115 -11.14 -32.82 -9.93
CA GLU A 115 -9.76 -33.01 -10.40
C GLU A 115 -9.16 -31.67 -10.86
N ILE A 116 -9.87 -30.93 -11.72
CA ILE A 116 -9.46 -29.61 -12.21
C ILE A 116 -9.38 -28.60 -11.05
N GLY A 117 -10.32 -28.61 -10.11
CA GLY A 117 -10.22 -27.79 -8.90
C GLY A 117 -8.99 -28.10 -8.05
N SER A 118 -8.55 -29.36 -8.02
CA SER A 118 -7.28 -29.73 -7.36
C SER A 118 -6.05 -29.24 -8.13
N PHE A 119 -6.14 -29.24 -9.46
CA PHE A 119 -5.12 -28.66 -10.32
C PHE A 119 -4.97 -27.15 -10.10
N PHE A 120 -6.06 -26.37 -10.05
CA PHE A 120 -5.97 -24.93 -9.78
C PHE A 120 -5.41 -24.62 -8.39
N ARG A 121 -5.75 -25.40 -7.35
CA ARG A 121 -5.06 -25.30 -6.05
C ARG A 121 -3.56 -25.58 -6.11
N HIS A 122 -3.10 -26.36 -7.10
CA HIS A 122 -1.67 -26.52 -7.34
C HIS A 122 -1.07 -25.27 -7.99
N VAL A 123 -1.75 -24.69 -8.98
CA VAL A 123 -1.37 -23.41 -9.61
C VAL A 123 -1.26 -22.29 -8.57
N GLU A 124 -2.26 -22.13 -7.69
CA GLU A 124 -2.29 -21.13 -6.60
C GLU A 124 -1.06 -21.23 -5.71
N ARG A 125 -0.76 -22.43 -5.20
CA ARG A 125 0.40 -22.66 -4.31
C ARG A 125 1.72 -22.33 -5.00
N THR A 126 1.80 -22.53 -6.31
CA THR A 126 3.00 -22.20 -7.10
C THR A 126 3.10 -20.70 -7.34
N ALA A 127 1.97 -20.04 -7.64
CA ALA A 127 1.89 -18.59 -7.86
C ALA A 127 2.23 -17.79 -6.60
N ILE A 128 1.66 -18.15 -5.44
CA ILE A 128 1.96 -17.53 -4.13
C ILE A 128 3.46 -17.63 -3.80
N LYS A 129 4.09 -18.76 -4.14
CA LYS A 129 5.55 -18.96 -3.94
C LYS A 129 6.42 -18.23 -4.98
N LYS A 130 5.81 -17.63 -5.99
CA LYS A 130 6.49 -17.00 -7.13
C LYS A 130 7.47 -17.95 -7.85
N ASP A 131 7.14 -19.24 -7.92
CA ASP A 131 7.99 -20.28 -8.53
C ASP A 131 7.63 -20.48 -10.02
N SER A 132 8.26 -19.68 -10.89
CA SER A 132 7.98 -19.73 -12.34
C SER A 132 8.39 -21.06 -12.97
N THR A 133 9.37 -21.76 -12.39
CA THR A 133 9.84 -23.05 -12.90
C THR A 133 8.79 -24.13 -12.66
N ALA A 134 8.28 -24.25 -11.43
CA ALA A 134 7.20 -25.18 -11.12
C ALA A 134 5.92 -24.82 -11.90
N LEU A 135 5.66 -23.53 -12.14
CA LEU A 135 4.52 -23.12 -12.96
C LEU A 135 4.69 -23.56 -14.41
N GLY A 136 5.89 -23.43 -14.97
CA GLY A 136 6.25 -23.93 -16.29
C GLY A 136 6.01 -25.43 -16.48
N GLU A 137 6.12 -26.23 -15.41
CA GLU A 137 5.79 -27.66 -15.45
C GLU A 137 4.28 -27.92 -15.57
N LEU A 138 3.44 -26.96 -15.16
CA LEU A 138 1.97 -27.00 -15.31
C LEU A 138 1.51 -26.53 -16.70
N ILE A 139 2.42 -26.00 -17.53
CA ILE A 139 2.12 -25.56 -18.90
C ILE A 139 2.36 -26.70 -19.91
N ASP A 140 1.38 -26.97 -20.79
CA ASP A 140 1.56 -27.79 -21.98
C ASP A 140 2.06 -26.92 -23.15
N ASP A 141 3.37 -26.64 -23.09
CA ASP A 141 4.11 -25.83 -24.05
C ASP A 141 3.96 -26.29 -25.51
N ARG A 142 3.65 -27.57 -25.75
CA ARG A 142 3.43 -28.11 -27.10
C ARG A 142 2.09 -27.68 -27.68
N ARG A 143 1.01 -27.84 -26.91
CA ARG A 143 -0.32 -27.41 -27.34
C ARG A 143 -0.41 -25.89 -27.44
N MET A 144 0.25 -25.16 -26.55
CA MET A 144 0.37 -23.71 -26.67
C MET A 144 1.05 -23.32 -27.98
N LEU A 145 2.20 -23.93 -28.30
CA LEU A 145 2.89 -23.68 -29.57
C LEU A 145 2.03 -24.06 -30.79
N GLN A 146 1.29 -25.17 -30.73
CA GLN A 146 0.37 -25.57 -31.80
C GLN A 146 -0.72 -24.52 -32.01
N ARG A 147 -1.31 -24.01 -30.93
CA ARG A 147 -2.34 -22.97 -30.99
C ARG A 147 -1.81 -21.66 -31.58
N ILE A 148 -0.56 -21.29 -31.25
CA ILE A 148 0.12 -20.15 -31.88
C ILE A 148 0.31 -20.42 -33.39
N ASP A 149 0.71 -21.64 -33.79
CA ASP A 149 0.89 -22.04 -35.20
C ASP A 149 -0.43 -22.00 -35.98
N ASP A 150 -1.55 -22.40 -35.36
CA ASP A 150 -2.89 -22.43 -35.97
C ASP A 150 -3.40 -21.02 -36.36
N THR A 151 -2.83 -19.96 -35.78
CA THR A 151 -3.09 -18.58 -36.23
C THR A 151 -2.51 -18.26 -37.62
N GLY A 152 -1.60 -19.11 -38.12
CA GLY A 152 -0.87 -18.92 -39.37
C GLY A 152 0.28 -17.90 -39.29
N ARG A 153 0.60 -17.38 -38.11
CA ARG A 153 1.63 -16.32 -37.93
C ARG A 153 3.05 -16.84 -37.72
N LEU A 154 3.23 -18.14 -37.51
CA LEU A 154 4.56 -18.77 -37.47
C LEU A 154 5.03 -19.22 -38.85
N ILE A 155 4.37 -18.79 -39.94
CA ILE A 155 4.82 -19.08 -41.31
C ILE A 155 6.16 -18.38 -41.54
N GLY A 156 7.19 -19.16 -41.85
CA GLY A 156 8.55 -18.66 -42.07
C GLY A 156 9.49 -18.79 -40.87
N TRP A 157 8.97 -19.09 -39.69
CA TRP A 157 9.79 -19.39 -38.52
C TRP A 157 10.51 -20.72 -38.69
N ASN A 158 11.83 -20.72 -38.46
CA ASN A 158 12.61 -21.94 -38.55
C ASN A 158 12.49 -22.79 -37.27
N THR A 159 13.01 -24.01 -37.29
CA THR A 159 12.94 -24.93 -36.14
C THR A 159 13.57 -24.37 -34.87
N LEU A 160 14.66 -23.60 -34.99
CA LEU A 160 15.34 -23.00 -33.84
C LEU A 160 14.50 -21.90 -33.20
N ASP A 161 13.85 -21.05 -33.99
CA ASP A 161 12.97 -19.98 -33.48
C ASP A 161 11.79 -20.58 -32.72
N ARG A 162 11.18 -21.66 -33.26
CA ARG A 162 10.11 -22.41 -32.59
C ARG A 162 10.59 -23.06 -31.28
N VAL A 163 11.83 -23.56 -31.23
CA VAL A 163 12.44 -24.11 -30.00
C VAL A 163 12.68 -23.00 -28.96
N ASN A 164 13.14 -21.82 -29.38
CA ASN A 164 13.35 -20.68 -28.49
C ASN A 164 12.04 -20.11 -27.95
N LEU A 165 11.01 -19.99 -28.80
CA LEU A 165 9.66 -19.63 -28.39
C LEU A 165 9.15 -20.63 -27.34
N ARG A 166 9.23 -21.92 -27.63
CA ARG A 166 8.82 -22.99 -26.70
C ARG A 166 9.55 -22.93 -25.36
N LYS A 167 10.84 -22.56 -25.36
CA LYS A 167 11.60 -22.36 -24.12
C LYS A 167 11.04 -21.17 -23.31
N SER A 168 10.68 -20.09 -23.99
CA SER A 168 10.10 -18.90 -23.36
C SER A 168 8.71 -19.19 -22.77
N LEU A 169 7.90 -20.03 -23.43
CA LEU A 169 6.60 -20.48 -22.91
C LEU A 169 6.69 -21.33 -21.63
N ARG A 170 7.87 -21.85 -21.27
CA ARG A 170 8.10 -22.60 -20.02
C ARG A 170 8.47 -21.72 -18.83
N ASP A 171 8.65 -20.43 -19.06
CA ASP A 171 8.88 -19.45 -18.01
C ASP A 171 7.72 -18.44 -18.03
N PRO A 172 6.49 -18.91 -17.75
CA PRO A 172 5.32 -18.05 -17.82
C PRO A 172 5.42 -16.95 -16.78
N HIS A 173 4.97 -15.75 -17.15
CA HIS A 173 4.77 -14.70 -16.18
C HIS A 173 3.68 -15.12 -15.18
N ILE A 174 3.99 -15.02 -13.88
CA ILE A 174 3.00 -15.28 -12.83
C ILE A 174 2.13 -14.04 -12.73
N GLU A 175 0.92 -14.13 -13.25
CA GLU A 175 -0.10 -13.09 -13.08
C GLU A 175 -0.44 -12.93 -11.60
N GLU A 176 -0.58 -11.68 -11.16
CA GLU A 176 -0.92 -11.33 -9.77
C GLU A 176 -2.20 -12.00 -9.28
N PHE A 177 -3.17 -12.18 -10.18
CA PHE A 177 -4.49 -12.77 -9.90
C PHE A 177 -4.51 -14.31 -9.87
N TRP A 178 -3.34 -14.97 -9.90
CA TRP A 178 -3.26 -16.44 -9.83
C TRP A 178 -3.10 -16.96 -8.41
N ALA A 179 -3.16 -16.09 -7.39
CA ALA A 179 -3.03 -16.49 -6.00
C ALA A 179 -4.23 -17.31 -5.51
N HIS A 180 -5.44 -16.99 -5.99
CA HIS A 180 -6.67 -17.71 -5.65
C HIS A 180 -7.63 -17.77 -6.85
N PHE A 181 -8.32 -18.90 -7.03
CA PHE A 181 -9.32 -19.09 -8.08
C PHE A 181 -10.67 -19.56 -7.54
N VAL A 182 -11.73 -19.00 -8.13
CA VAL A 182 -13.10 -19.51 -8.01
C VAL A 182 -13.54 -19.98 -9.40
N LEU A 183 -13.74 -21.30 -9.56
CA LEU A 183 -14.15 -21.88 -10.84
C LEU A 183 -15.64 -21.60 -11.09
N VAL A 184 -15.93 -21.01 -12.25
CA VAL A 184 -17.26 -20.52 -12.62
C VAL A 184 -17.98 -21.49 -13.55
N ASN A 185 -17.32 -21.91 -14.63
CA ASN A 185 -17.91 -22.78 -15.64
C ASN A 185 -16.85 -23.63 -16.33
N MET A 186 -17.24 -24.80 -16.84
CA MET A 186 -16.38 -25.71 -17.59
C MET A 186 -17.11 -26.18 -18.85
N VAL A 187 -16.45 -26.01 -20.00
CA VAL A 187 -16.96 -26.41 -21.30
C VAL A 187 -16.02 -27.44 -21.92
N THR A 188 -16.59 -28.51 -22.48
CA THR A 188 -15.85 -29.47 -23.32
C THR A 188 -16.01 -29.07 -24.78
N PRO A 189 -14.92 -28.69 -25.48
CA PRO A 189 -14.98 -28.37 -26.90
C PRO A 189 -15.34 -29.60 -27.74
N ASP A 190 -16.23 -29.43 -28.72
CA ASP A 190 -16.74 -30.52 -29.57
C ASP A 190 -15.64 -31.25 -30.37
N ASP A 191 -14.55 -30.55 -30.66
CA ASP A 191 -13.44 -31.00 -31.51
C ASP A 191 -12.25 -31.57 -30.73
N ALA A 192 -12.28 -31.53 -29.40
CA ALA A 192 -11.14 -31.90 -28.55
C ALA A 192 -11.61 -32.45 -27.18
N ALA A 193 -12.10 -33.70 -27.19
CA ALA A 193 -12.70 -34.35 -26.03
C ALA A 193 -11.79 -34.46 -24.79
N GLU A 194 -10.47 -34.41 -24.96
CA GLU A 194 -9.49 -34.40 -23.88
C GLU A 194 -9.13 -32.99 -23.34
N THR A 195 -9.80 -31.95 -23.85
CA THR A 195 -9.55 -30.56 -23.47
C THR A 195 -10.74 -29.96 -22.74
N ARG A 196 -10.48 -28.98 -21.88
CA ARG A 196 -11.51 -28.21 -21.18
C ARG A 196 -11.22 -26.72 -21.32
N ILE A 197 -12.29 -25.94 -21.45
CA ILE A 197 -12.25 -24.49 -21.30
C ILE A 197 -12.87 -24.16 -19.96
N VAL A 198 -12.10 -23.56 -19.07
CA VAL A 198 -12.52 -23.24 -17.70
C VAL A 198 -12.60 -21.73 -17.55
N HIS A 199 -13.75 -21.22 -17.12
CA HIS A 199 -13.93 -19.83 -16.71
C HIS A 199 -13.74 -19.74 -15.20
N ALA A 200 -13.02 -18.73 -14.74
CA ALA A 200 -12.75 -18.55 -13.31
C ALA A 200 -12.63 -17.05 -12.96
N PHE A 201 -12.94 -16.72 -11.71
CA PHE A 201 -12.46 -15.49 -11.09
C PHE A 201 -11.08 -15.77 -10.49
N GLY A 202 -10.09 -14.97 -10.83
CA GLY A 202 -8.77 -14.97 -10.21
C GLY A 202 -8.63 -13.79 -9.26
N TYR A 203 -7.98 -13.98 -8.11
CA TYR A 203 -7.74 -12.95 -7.11
C TYR A 203 -6.27 -12.83 -6.77
N ASN A 204 -5.85 -11.64 -6.36
CA ASN A 204 -4.53 -11.42 -5.78
C ASN A 204 -4.39 -12.08 -4.39
N GLU A 205 -3.18 -12.06 -3.82
CA GLU A 205 -2.87 -12.72 -2.54
C GLU A 205 -3.73 -12.20 -1.37
N GLU A 206 -4.07 -10.91 -1.39
CA GLU A 206 -4.90 -10.25 -0.38
C GLU A 206 -6.41 -10.47 -0.60
N LYS A 207 -6.81 -11.05 -1.75
CA LYS A 207 -8.20 -11.13 -2.22
C LYS A 207 -8.91 -9.78 -2.29
N SER A 208 -8.14 -8.71 -2.47
CA SER A 208 -8.63 -7.34 -2.57
C SER A 208 -8.94 -6.92 -4.01
N GLU A 209 -8.34 -7.60 -4.99
CA GLU A 209 -8.58 -7.35 -6.41
C GLU A 209 -8.88 -8.66 -7.17
N GLN A 210 -9.70 -8.55 -8.20
CA GLN A 210 -10.16 -9.66 -9.03
C GLN A 210 -9.93 -9.41 -10.53
N ALA A 211 -9.75 -10.49 -11.30
CA ALA A 211 -9.89 -10.50 -12.75
C ALA A 211 -10.64 -11.74 -13.27
N GLU A 212 -11.32 -11.61 -14.40
CA GLU A 212 -12.02 -12.71 -15.06
C GLU A 212 -11.10 -13.44 -16.03
N PHE A 213 -10.97 -14.75 -15.84
CA PHE A 213 -10.13 -15.59 -16.66
C PHE A 213 -10.92 -16.61 -17.47
N ARG A 214 -10.32 -16.96 -18.60
CA ARG A 214 -10.57 -18.20 -19.32
C ARG A 214 -9.27 -18.97 -19.48
N PHE A 215 -9.27 -20.24 -19.09
CA PHE A 215 -8.14 -21.16 -19.22
C PHE A 215 -8.47 -22.27 -20.19
N TRP A 216 -7.49 -22.66 -21.00
CA TRP A 216 -7.56 -23.85 -21.83
C TRP A 216 -6.68 -24.94 -21.21
N LEU A 217 -7.31 -26.06 -20.88
CA LEU A 217 -6.67 -27.19 -20.22
C LEU A 217 -6.68 -28.42 -21.12
N ALA A 218 -5.65 -29.25 -21.01
CA ALA A 218 -5.62 -30.56 -21.63
C ALA A 218 -5.12 -31.62 -20.64
N LYS A 219 -5.69 -32.82 -20.71
CA LYS A 219 -5.25 -33.95 -19.89
C LYS A 219 -4.09 -34.69 -20.57
N ARG A 220 -2.99 -34.92 -19.84
CA ARG A 220 -1.79 -35.62 -20.30
C ARG A 220 -1.33 -36.62 -19.25
N GLN A 221 -1.38 -37.91 -19.58
CA GLN A 221 -0.89 -39.00 -18.72
C GLN A 221 -1.44 -38.90 -17.28
N GLU A 222 -2.75 -38.67 -17.17
CA GLU A 222 -3.52 -38.40 -15.94
C GLU A 222 -3.45 -36.99 -15.34
N ASP A 223 -2.52 -36.12 -15.77
CA ASP A 223 -2.42 -34.76 -15.21
C ASP A 223 -3.04 -33.70 -16.12
N TRP A 224 -3.75 -32.72 -15.53
CA TRP A 224 -4.18 -31.51 -16.24
C TRP A 224 -3.01 -30.55 -16.43
N LYS A 225 -2.99 -29.87 -17.58
CA LYS A 225 -2.04 -28.81 -17.90
C LYS A 225 -2.74 -27.64 -18.59
N ILE A 226 -2.29 -26.42 -18.31
CA ILE A 226 -2.73 -25.21 -19.02
C ILE A 226 -1.98 -25.12 -20.33
N TYR A 227 -2.65 -24.87 -21.44
CA TYR A 227 -2.00 -24.60 -22.72
C TYR A 227 -2.34 -23.25 -23.32
N ASP A 228 -3.26 -22.49 -22.70
CA ASP A 228 -3.52 -21.10 -23.01
C ASP A 228 -4.34 -20.47 -21.87
N TRP A 229 -4.34 -19.14 -21.78
CA TRP A 229 -5.22 -18.40 -20.89
C TRP A 229 -5.53 -17.01 -21.45
N GLN A 230 -6.60 -16.40 -20.96
CA GLN A 230 -7.02 -15.05 -21.33
C GLN A 230 -7.59 -14.36 -20.11
N ARG A 231 -7.20 -13.11 -19.93
CA ARG A 231 -7.82 -12.13 -19.05
C ARG A 231 -8.85 -11.33 -19.83
N PHE A 232 -10.13 -11.37 -19.46
CA PHE A 232 -11.18 -10.71 -20.24
C PHE A 232 -11.11 -9.19 -20.16
N ASP A 233 -10.63 -8.62 -19.06
CA ASP A 233 -10.39 -7.18 -18.95
C ASP A 233 -9.33 -6.71 -19.95
N ILE A 234 -8.29 -7.52 -20.20
CA ILE A 234 -7.23 -7.21 -21.17
C ILE A 234 -7.61 -7.61 -22.61
N GLY A 235 -8.46 -8.63 -22.77
CA GLY A 235 -9.16 -8.96 -24.01
C GLY A 235 -8.44 -9.92 -24.99
N MET A 236 -7.13 -10.16 -24.84
CA MET A 236 -6.36 -11.04 -25.76
C MET A 236 -5.87 -12.32 -25.06
N PRO A 237 -6.05 -13.52 -25.65
CA PRO A 237 -5.41 -14.74 -25.15
C PRO A 237 -3.88 -14.68 -25.27
N GLU A 238 -3.18 -15.36 -24.35
CA GLU A 238 -1.73 -15.38 -24.31
C GLU A 238 -1.14 -15.96 -25.61
N SER A 239 -1.70 -17.07 -26.13
CA SER A 239 -1.26 -17.64 -27.42
C SER A 239 -1.44 -16.66 -28.59
N GLU A 240 -2.48 -15.82 -28.56
CA GLU A 240 -2.69 -14.81 -29.60
C GLU A 240 -1.67 -13.67 -29.48
N GLU A 241 -1.37 -13.21 -28.25
CA GLU A 241 -0.30 -12.25 -28.00
C GLU A 241 1.05 -12.77 -28.54
N TRP A 242 1.42 -14.02 -28.22
CA TRP A 242 2.64 -14.63 -28.74
C TRP A 242 2.61 -14.74 -30.26
N SER A 243 1.44 -15.00 -30.87
CA SER A 243 1.33 -15.04 -32.32
C SER A 243 1.61 -13.69 -32.98
N TYR A 244 1.15 -12.58 -32.39
CA TYR A 244 1.45 -11.24 -32.88
C TYR A 244 2.92 -10.87 -32.65
N ARG A 245 3.47 -11.19 -31.47
CA ARG A 245 4.91 -11.00 -31.21
C ARG A 245 5.76 -11.74 -32.23
N ALA A 246 5.33 -12.94 -32.63
CA ALA A 246 6.03 -13.73 -33.63
C ALA A 246 5.93 -13.13 -35.05
N ASP A 247 4.75 -12.65 -35.44
CA ASP A 247 4.51 -12.00 -36.74
C ASP A 247 5.32 -10.69 -36.88
N TYR A 248 5.42 -9.93 -35.79
CA TYR A 248 6.12 -8.65 -35.75
C TYR A 248 7.56 -8.73 -35.24
N TYR A 249 8.14 -9.93 -35.11
CA TYR A 249 9.44 -10.13 -34.46
C TYR A 249 10.56 -9.23 -35.03
N ASP A 250 10.64 -9.12 -36.36
CA ASP A 250 11.62 -8.25 -37.05
C ASP A 250 11.04 -6.86 -37.43
N ASP A 251 9.78 -6.59 -37.10
CA ASP A 251 9.12 -5.32 -37.44
C ASP A 251 9.55 -4.20 -36.48
N PRO A 252 9.98 -3.02 -36.97
CA PRO A 252 10.33 -1.88 -36.12
C PRO A 252 9.23 -1.45 -35.15
N ARG A 253 7.95 -1.72 -35.46
CA ARG A 253 6.82 -1.42 -34.58
C ARG A 253 6.84 -2.25 -33.30
N MET A 254 7.34 -3.49 -33.34
CA MET A 254 7.45 -4.32 -32.15
C MET A 254 8.45 -3.74 -31.16
N LYS A 255 9.56 -3.20 -31.65
CA LYS A 255 10.53 -2.47 -30.80
C LYS A 255 9.92 -1.24 -30.13
N LEU A 256 8.96 -0.57 -30.78
CA LEU A 256 8.21 0.53 -30.15
C LEU A 256 7.29 0.02 -29.05
N TYR A 257 6.65 -1.14 -29.22
CA TYR A 257 5.87 -1.78 -28.16
C TYR A 257 6.74 -2.24 -26.98
N GLU A 258 7.91 -2.82 -27.23
CA GLU A 258 8.87 -3.19 -26.18
C GLU A 258 9.37 -1.96 -25.41
N ALA A 259 9.66 -0.86 -26.11
CA ALA A 259 10.02 0.41 -25.49
C ALA A 259 8.87 0.96 -24.63
N PHE A 260 7.62 0.89 -25.12
CA PHE A 260 6.43 1.20 -24.33
C PHE A 260 6.37 0.36 -23.05
N ALA A 261 6.46 -0.97 -23.16
CA ALA A 261 6.39 -1.88 -22.02
C ALA A 261 7.52 -1.62 -21.01
N THR A 262 8.74 -1.35 -21.48
CA THR A 262 9.87 -0.98 -20.61
C THR A 262 9.55 0.27 -19.78
N LYS A 263 8.93 1.30 -20.37
CA LYS A 263 8.53 2.51 -19.64
C LYS A 263 7.42 2.27 -18.63
N MET A 264 6.53 1.31 -18.88
CA MET A 264 5.54 0.87 -17.90
C MET A 264 6.23 0.24 -16.68
N VAL A 265 7.19 -0.67 -16.90
CA VAL A 265 7.96 -1.29 -15.81
C VAL A 265 8.76 -0.27 -15.01
N GLU A 266 9.40 0.70 -15.68
CA GLU A 266 10.06 1.83 -15.01
C GLU A 266 9.08 2.61 -14.12
N SER A 267 7.88 2.89 -14.63
CA SER A 267 6.84 3.58 -13.86
C SER A 267 6.43 2.80 -12.62
N ASP A 268 6.19 1.49 -12.76
CA ASP A 268 5.77 0.64 -11.64
C ASP A 268 6.89 0.57 -10.57
N GLY A 269 8.15 0.50 -11.00
CA GLY A 269 9.31 0.59 -10.11
C GLY A 269 9.40 1.92 -9.35
N TYR A 270 9.22 3.05 -10.04
CA TYR A 270 9.18 4.37 -9.40
C TYR A 270 7.97 4.54 -8.47
N SER A 271 6.82 3.94 -8.79
CA SER A 271 5.65 3.98 -7.92
C SER A 271 5.91 3.21 -6.62
N ALA A 272 6.53 2.03 -6.71
CA ALA A 272 6.86 1.21 -5.56
C ALA A 272 7.91 1.86 -4.64
N SER A 273 8.81 2.68 -5.18
CA SER A 273 9.77 3.48 -4.38
C SER A 273 9.21 4.81 -3.86
N GLY A 274 7.94 5.12 -4.13
CA GLY A 274 7.30 6.40 -3.75
C GLY A 274 7.73 7.60 -4.62
N GLU A 275 8.48 7.39 -5.70
CA GLU A 275 8.96 8.42 -6.63
C GLU A 275 7.90 8.78 -7.69
N LEU A 276 6.73 9.22 -7.24
CA LEU A 276 5.53 9.36 -8.08
C LEU A 276 5.73 10.26 -9.32
N ASP A 277 6.53 11.33 -9.23
CA ASP A 277 6.79 12.20 -10.38
C ASP A 277 7.61 11.52 -11.48
N LYS A 278 8.57 10.67 -11.09
CA LYS A 278 9.34 9.88 -12.05
C LYS A 278 8.46 8.81 -12.68
N ALA A 279 7.56 8.20 -11.90
CA ALA A 279 6.55 7.28 -12.41
C ALA A 279 5.68 7.95 -13.49
N LYS A 280 5.09 9.12 -13.17
CA LYS A 280 4.30 9.92 -14.13
C LYS A 280 5.13 10.34 -15.35
N GLN A 281 6.39 10.70 -15.19
CA GLN A 281 7.27 11.03 -16.32
C GLN A 281 7.52 9.81 -17.22
N ALA A 282 7.72 8.63 -16.65
CA ALA A 282 7.87 7.39 -17.40
C ALA A 282 6.60 7.08 -18.20
N LEU A 283 5.40 7.20 -17.60
CA LEU A 283 4.12 7.01 -18.31
C LEU A 283 3.91 8.02 -19.44
N ARG A 284 4.31 9.30 -19.28
CA ARG A 284 4.24 10.29 -20.38
C ARG A 284 5.11 9.91 -21.57
N ARG A 285 6.21 9.16 -21.33
CA ARG A 285 7.08 8.63 -22.37
C ARG A 285 6.60 7.29 -22.92
N ALA A 286 5.76 6.57 -22.17
CA ALA A 286 5.14 5.32 -22.58
C ALA A 286 3.98 5.59 -23.56
N ASN A 287 4.31 5.97 -24.79
CA ASN A 287 3.30 6.15 -25.84
C ASN A 287 3.14 4.87 -26.66
N PRO A 288 1.97 4.20 -26.64
CA PRO A 288 1.73 3.02 -27.47
C PRO A 288 1.57 3.38 -28.96
N THR A 289 1.49 4.67 -29.32
CA THR A 289 1.39 5.11 -30.72
C THR A 289 2.61 4.63 -31.52
N GLY A 290 2.38 3.79 -32.51
CA GLY A 290 3.43 3.18 -33.34
C GLY A 290 3.68 1.71 -33.04
N SER A 291 3.11 1.17 -31.96
CA SER A 291 3.02 -0.28 -31.75
C SER A 291 2.18 -0.95 -32.85
N PRO A 292 2.30 -2.27 -33.05
CA PRO A 292 1.41 -2.99 -33.96
C PRO A 292 -0.05 -2.76 -33.60
N ARG A 293 -0.92 -2.73 -34.61
CA ARG A 293 -2.32 -2.28 -34.46
C ARG A 293 -3.05 -3.10 -33.40
N GLU A 294 -2.77 -4.38 -33.35
CA GLU A 294 -3.39 -5.37 -32.48
C GLU A 294 -3.02 -5.17 -31.00
N PHE A 295 -1.93 -4.44 -30.72
CA PHE A 295 -1.52 -4.06 -29.37
C PHE A 295 -1.95 -2.64 -28.96
N LEU A 296 -2.50 -1.81 -29.86
CA LEU A 296 -2.75 -0.40 -29.56
C LEU A 296 -3.79 -0.20 -28.46
N ASP A 297 -4.96 -0.83 -28.58
CA ASP A 297 -6.05 -0.67 -27.60
C ASP A 297 -5.66 -1.24 -26.24
N ARG A 298 -5.01 -2.41 -26.22
CA ARG A 298 -4.40 -2.98 -25.01
C ARG A 298 -3.35 -2.06 -24.40
N GLY A 299 -2.46 -1.46 -25.20
CA GLY A 299 -1.45 -0.52 -24.73
C GLY A 299 -2.08 0.71 -24.07
N TRP A 300 -3.14 1.27 -24.67
CA TRP A 300 -3.90 2.37 -24.08
C TRP A 300 -4.62 1.97 -22.80
N LEU A 301 -5.19 0.77 -22.73
CA LEU A 301 -5.82 0.24 -21.51
C LEU A 301 -4.80 0.16 -20.38
N LEU A 302 -3.67 -0.50 -20.64
CA LEU A 302 -2.61 -0.68 -19.63
C LEU A 302 -2.10 0.67 -19.15
N LEU A 303 -1.82 1.61 -20.06
CA LEU A 303 -1.40 2.97 -19.72
C LEU A 303 -2.44 3.71 -18.87
N GLY A 304 -3.73 3.59 -19.22
CA GLY A 304 -4.82 4.22 -18.47
C GLY A 304 -4.93 3.71 -17.04
N TYR A 305 -4.80 2.39 -16.83
CA TYR A 305 -4.79 1.82 -15.48
C TYR A 305 -3.63 2.33 -14.62
N ARG A 306 -2.41 2.49 -15.15
CA ARG A 306 -1.28 3.01 -14.36
C ARG A 306 -1.45 4.49 -14.03
N TRP A 307 -2.00 5.29 -14.95
CA TRP A 307 -2.34 6.68 -14.63
C TRP A 307 -3.33 6.79 -13.48
N ARG A 308 -4.36 5.93 -13.46
CA ARG A 308 -5.33 5.85 -12.35
C ARG A 308 -4.67 5.44 -11.03
N LEU A 309 -3.80 4.43 -11.05
CA LEU A 309 -3.05 4.01 -9.86
C LEU A 309 -2.15 5.13 -9.29
N LEU A 310 -1.66 6.04 -10.14
CA LEU A 310 -0.91 7.24 -9.73
C LEU A 310 -1.82 8.44 -9.37
N GLY A 311 -3.13 8.24 -9.26
CA GLY A 311 -4.13 9.25 -8.92
C GLY A 311 -4.35 10.33 -9.99
N ASP A 312 -4.01 10.06 -11.25
CA ASP A 312 -4.25 10.98 -12.38
C ASP A 312 -5.38 10.46 -13.28
N ASP A 313 -6.60 10.51 -12.74
CA ASP A 313 -7.82 10.04 -13.39
C ASP A 313 -8.08 10.69 -14.75
N LYS A 314 -7.67 11.95 -14.91
CA LYS A 314 -7.85 12.68 -16.18
C LYS A 314 -6.99 12.09 -17.29
N GLU A 315 -5.71 11.81 -17.02
CA GLU A 315 -4.85 11.12 -17.98
C GLU A 315 -5.28 9.67 -18.21
N GLY A 316 -5.78 9.00 -17.16
CA GLY A 316 -6.43 7.69 -17.25
C GLY A 316 -7.57 7.69 -18.28
N MET A 317 -8.56 8.58 -18.10
CA MET A 317 -9.70 8.75 -19.00
C MET A 317 -9.25 9.08 -20.43
N ARG A 318 -8.28 9.99 -20.59
CA ARG A 318 -7.74 10.33 -21.93
C ARG A 318 -7.19 9.09 -22.64
N CYS A 319 -6.54 8.18 -21.92
CA CYS A 319 -6.04 6.92 -22.47
C CYS A 319 -7.20 5.97 -22.84
N PHE A 320 -8.18 5.82 -21.95
CA PHE A 320 -9.37 5.00 -22.22
C PHE A 320 -10.16 5.49 -23.44
N ASP A 321 -10.22 6.80 -23.70
CA ASP A 321 -10.85 7.39 -24.89
C ASP A 321 -10.12 7.08 -26.21
N GLN A 322 -8.86 6.64 -26.14
CA GLN A 322 -8.12 6.23 -27.34
C GLN A 322 -8.53 4.84 -27.84
N ILE A 323 -9.07 3.98 -26.97
CA ILE A 323 -9.47 2.61 -27.30
C ILE A 323 -10.62 2.64 -28.32
N LYS A 324 -10.46 1.93 -29.44
CA LYS A 324 -11.39 1.98 -30.58
C LYS A 324 -12.36 0.81 -30.61
N ASP A 325 -11.94 -0.34 -30.09
CA ASP A 325 -12.75 -1.55 -30.07
C ASP A 325 -12.88 -2.12 -28.66
N PRO A 326 -13.86 -1.64 -27.87
CA PRO A 326 -14.15 -2.17 -26.54
C PRO A 326 -14.45 -3.67 -26.51
N ALA A 327 -14.92 -4.29 -27.61
CA ALA A 327 -15.15 -5.74 -27.62
C ALA A 327 -13.82 -6.52 -27.59
N GLN A 328 -12.77 -5.97 -28.21
CA GLN A 328 -11.41 -6.54 -28.17
C GLN A 328 -10.66 -6.18 -26.88
N THR A 329 -11.10 -5.15 -26.16
CA THR A 329 -10.48 -4.71 -24.91
C THR A 329 -11.55 -4.30 -23.89
N PRO A 330 -12.37 -5.26 -23.38
CA PRO A 330 -13.52 -4.96 -22.53
C PRO A 330 -13.20 -4.17 -21.27
N GLY A 331 -12.00 -4.36 -20.70
CA GLY A 331 -11.56 -3.65 -19.50
C GLY A 331 -11.54 -2.12 -19.63
N VAL A 332 -11.67 -1.55 -20.83
CA VAL A 332 -11.89 -0.10 -20.99
C VAL A 332 -13.10 0.38 -20.19
N HIS A 333 -14.17 -0.43 -20.15
CA HIS A 333 -15.36 -0.12 -19.38
C HIS A 333 -15.08 -0.11 -17.87
N ILE A 334 -14.30 -1.06 -17.36
CA ILE A 334 -13.85 -1.06 -15.95
C ILE A 334 -12.95 0.16 -15.67
N GLY A 335 -12.04 0.48 -16.57
CA GLY A 335 -11.19 1.67 -16.50
C GLY A 335 -12.01 2.95 -16.34
N ARG A 336 -12.94 3.18 -17.26
CA ARG A 336 -13.83 4.35 -17.24
C ARG A 336 -14.79 4.34 -16.05
N PHE A 337 -15.33 3.17 -15.70
CA PHE A 337 -16.18 2.99 -14.51
C PHE A 337 -15.50 3.57 -13.28
N TYR A 338 -14.30 3.10 -12.93
CA TYR A 338 -13.62 3.53 -11.71
C TYR A 338 -13.19 5.00 -11.78
N THR A 339 -12.83 5.51 -12.95
CA THR A 339 -12.56 6.95 -13.10
C THR A 339 -13.81 7.80 -12.86
N HIS A 340 -14.97 7.41 -13.40
CA HIS A 340 -16.23 8.09 -13.11
C HIS A 340 -16.63 7.94 -11.64
N PHE A 341 -16.45 6.76 -11.06
CA PHE A 341 -16.74 6.43 -9.67
C PHE A 341 -15.97 7.34 -8.70
N VAL A 342 -14.64 7.47 -8.86
CA VAL A 342 -13.82 8.36 -8.02
C VAL A 342 -14.21 9.84 -8.19
N SER A 343 -14.67 10.23 -9.39
CA SER A 343 -15.19 11.58 -9.64
C SER A 343 -16.62 11.81 -9.13
N ASN A 344 -17.25 10.81 -8.52
CA ASN A 344 -18.66 10.79 -8.09
C ASN A 344 -19.67 11.00 -9.24
N ASP A 345 -19.30 10.69 -10.48
CA ASP A 345 -20.22 10.66 -11.63
C ASP A 345 -20.90 9.29 -11.72
N TRP A 346 -21.77 9.02 -10.74
CA TRP A 346 -22.35 7.70 -10.52
C TRP A 346 -23.15 7.17 -11.71
N GLU A 347 -23.87 8.03 -12.43
CA GLU A 347 -24.64 7.61 -13.62
C GLU A 347 -23.73 7.20 -14.78
N ALA A 348 -22.64 7.94 -15.02
CA ALA A 348 -21.65 7.55 -16.03
C ALA A 348 -20.94 6.26 -15.63
N ALA A 349 -20.60 6.10 -14.34
CA ALA A 349 -20.04 4.86 -13.83
C ALA A 349 -21.01 3.68 -14.11
N LEU A 350 -22.27 3.76 -13.70
CA LEU A 350 -23.25 2.69 -13.93
C LEU A 350 -23.40 2.32 -15.41
N LYS A 351 -23.38 3.30 -16.32
CA LYS A 351 -23.42 3.04 -17.75
C LYS A 351 -22.21 2.24 -18.24
N GLU A 352 -21.01 2.56 -17.76
CA GLU A 352 -19.80 1.80 -18.11
C GLU A 352 -19.82 0.40 -17.49
N SER A 353 -20.35 0.25 -16.27
CA SER A 353 -20.59 -1.05 -15.64
C SER A 353 -21.50 -1.94 -16.50
N ASP A 354 -22.63 -1.40 -16.97
CA ASP A 354 -23.56 -2.10 -17.87
C ASP A 354 -22.88 -2.48 -19.21
N GLY A 355 -21.98 -1.63 -19.70
CA GLY A 355 -21.17 -1.89 -20.89
C GLY A 355 -20.26 -3.11 -20.72
N TYR A 356 -19.56 -3.23 -19.59
CA TYR A 356 -18.75 -4.41 -19.28
C TYR A 356 -19.61 -5.67 -19.09
N GLU A 357 -20.70 -5.56 -18.33
CA GLU A 357 -21.66 -6.64 -18.08
C GLU A 357 -22.24 -7.20 -19.40
N ALA A 358 -22.52 -6.33 -20.37
CA ALA A 358 -23.03 -6.74 -21.67
C ALA A 358 -22.01 -7.52 -22.52
N LEU A 359 -20.71 -7.33 -22.31
CA LEU A 359 -19.65 -8.00 -23.06
C LEU A 359 -19.15 -9.26 -22.36
N VAL A 360 -18.75 -9.15 -21.09
CA VAL A 360 -18.08 -10.21 -20.33
C VAL A 360 -19.02 -10.86 -19.32
N GLY A 361 -19.93 -10.10 -18.73
CA GLY A 361 -20.82 -10.55 -17.66
C GLY A 361 -20.52 -9.89 -16.32
N LEU A 362 -21.30 -10.28 -15.31
CA LEU A 362 -21.22 -9.76 -13.96
C LEU A 362 -20.01 -10.32 -13.20
N THR A 363 -19.40 -9.45 -12.40
CA THR A 363 -18.23 -9.80 -11.57
C THR A 363 -18.46 -9.29 -10.15
N PRO A 364 -17.97 -10.00 -9.11
CA PRO A 364 -18.15 -9.56 -7.73
C PRO A 364 -17.70 -8.12 -7.44
N ASP A 365 -16.49 -7.73 -7.85
CA ASP A 365 -15.96 -6.38 -7.62
C ASP A 365 -16.79 -5.29 -8.34
N LEU A 366 -17.22 -5.57 -9.57
CA LEU A 366 -18.06 -4.63 -10.33
C LEU A 366 -19.45 -4.51 -9.69
N LEU A 367 -20.04 -5.63 -9.21
CA LEU A 367 -21.33 -5.61 -8.52
C LEU A 367 -21.28 -4.84 -7.21
N ARG A 368 -20.21 -4.99 -6.43
CA ARG A 368 -19.99 -4.26 -5.18
C ARG A 368 -19.99 -2.75 -5.44
N SER A 369 -19.17 -2.33 -6.40
CA SER A 369 -19.05 -0.91 -6.79
C SER A 369 -20.35 -0.38 -7.44
N LYS A 370 -21.04 -1.20 -8.24
CA LYS A 370 -22.35 -0.88 -8.83
C LYS A 370 -23.41 -0.66 -7.75
N ALA A 371 -23.47 -1.52 -6.73
CA ALA A 371 -24.39 -1.38 -5.60
C ALA A 371 -24.15 -0.08 -4.82
N GLU A 372 -22.88 0.28 -4.59
CA GLU A 372 -22.52 1.54 -3.94
C GLU A 372 -22.92 2.76 -4.78
N ALA A 373 -22.65 2.77 -6.09
CA ALA A 373 -23.07 3.85 -6.97
C ALA A 373 -24.60 4.01 -7.01
N LEU A 374 -25.35 2.89 -7.04
CA LEU A 374 -26.82 2.89 -6.98
C LEU A 374 -27.34 3.44 -5.64
N SER A 375 -26.70 3.07 -4.53
CA SER A 375 -27.02 3.58 -3.19
C SER A 375 -26.81 5.09 -3.10
N ASN A 376 -25.69 5.60 -3.60
CA ASN A 376 -25.38 7.03 -3.63
C ASN A 376 -26.35 7.85 -4.51
N LEU A 377 -26.96 7.23 -5.52
CA LEU A 377 -28.02 7.83 -6.34
C LEU A 377 -29.43 7.72 -5.69
N GLY A 378 -29.56 7.05 -4.55
CA GLY A 378 -30.85 6.78 -3.90
C GLY A 378 -31.69 5.73 -4.63
N ARG A 379 -31.09 4.91 -5.51
CA ARG A 379 -31.75 3.82 -6.26
C ARG A 379 -31.73 2.52 -5.45
N THR A 380 -32.33 2.57 -4.25
CA THR A 380 -32.22 1.53 -3.21
C THR A 380 -32.62 0.15 -3.70
N ASP A 381 -33.74 0.00 -4.41
CA ASP A 381 -34.23 -1.32 -4.89
C ASP A 381 -33.22 -2.00 -5.82
N GLU A 382 -32.55 -1.22 -6.67
CA GLU A 382 -31.53 -1.71 -7.59
C GLU A 382 -30.24 -2.05 -6.85
N ALA A 383 -29.84 -1.24 -5.86
CA ALA A 383 -28.69 -1.54 -5.01
C ALA A 383 -28.89 -2.84 -4.22
N VAL A 384 -30.10 -3.07 -3.69
CA VAL A 384 -30.49 -4.32 -3.03
C VAL A 384 -30.43 -5.49 -4.02
N ALA A 385 -30.93 -5.33 -5.24
CA ALA A 385 -30.86 -6.38 -6.26
C ALA A 385 -29.40 -6.73 -6.64
N ALA A 386 -28.53 -5.72 -6.77
CA ALA A 386 -27.10 -5.89 -7.04
C ALA A 386 -26.40 -6.63 -5.89
N ASN A 387 -26.64 -6.23 -4.64
CA ASN A 387 -26.07 -6.89 -3.47
C ASN A 387 -26.57 -8.34 -3.29
N ARG A 388 -27.85 -8.62 -3.57
CA ARG A 388 -28.36 -10.01 -3.58
C ARG A 388 -27.69 -10.85 -4.66
N ARG A 389 -27.38 -10.26 -5.81
CA ARG A 389 -26.61 -10.94 -6.86
C ARG A 389 -25.16 -11.16 -6.43
N LEU A 390 -24.54 -10.19 -5.75
CA LEU A 390 -23.22 -10.36 -5.15
C LEU A 390 -23.20 -11.49 -4.11
N LEU A 391 -24.19 -11.61 -3.22
CA LEU A 391 -24.26 -12.72 -2.26
C LEU A 391 -24.47 -14.09 -2.90
N ARG A 392 -25.04 -14.16 -4.11
CA ARG A 392 -25.04 -15.43 -4.85
C ARG A 392 -23.64 -15.82 -5.30
N MET A 393 -22.77 -14.86 -5.60
CA MET A 393 -21.39 -15.10 -6.03
C MET A 393 -20.42 -15.25 -4.85
N GLU A 394 -20.62 -14.46 -3.79
CA GLU A 394 -19.80 -14.41 -2.58
C GLU A 394 -20.69 -14.62 -1.33
N PRO A 395 -21.18 -15.85 -1.11
CA PRO A 395 -22.16 -16.13 -0.06
C PRO A 395 -21.61 -16.06 1.36
N GLU A 396 -20.35 -15.68 1.55
CA GLU A 396 -19.72 -15.51 2.86
C GLU A 396 -19.26 -14.07 3.09
N ASN A 397 -19.56 -13.12 2.18
CA ASN A 397 -19.09 -11.74 2.29
C ASN A 397 -19.92 -10.94 3.33
N PRO A 398 -19.37 -10.64 4.53
CA PRO A 398 -20.13 -9.98 5.59
C PRO A 398 -20.45 -8.52 5.26
N SER A 399 -19.57 -7.82 4.54
CA SER A 399 -19.80 -6.43 4.15
C SER A 399 -21.04 -6.32 3.24
N THR A 400 -21.20 -7.22 2.27
CA THR A 400 -22.38 -7.25 1.39
C THR A 400 -23.68 -7.53 2.16
N VAL A 401 -23.64 -8.44 3.14
CA VAL A 401 -24.80 -8.70 4.01
C VAL A 401 -25.14 -7.48 4.87
N ALA A 402 -24.14 -6.80 5.41
CA ALA A 402 -24.32 -5.57 6.17
C ALA A 402 -24.99 -4.48 5.32
N GLU A 403 -24.53 -4.28 4.08
CA GLU A 403 -25.15 -3.33 3.14
C GLU A 403 -26.60 -3.70 2.82
N LEU A 404 -26.93 -4.98 2.57
CA LEU A 404 -28.33 -5.40 2.39
C LEU A 404 -29.20 -5.14 3.59
N LEU A 405 -28.65 -5.37 4.79
CA LEU A 405 -29.38 -5.17 6.03
C LEU A 405 -29.61 -3.68 6.31
N VAL A 406 -28.69 -2.80 5.89
CA VAL A 406 -28.85 -1.35 6.00
C VAL A 406 -29.86 -0.83 4.96
N LEU A 407 -29.78 -1.28 3.71
CA LEU A 407 -30.60 -0.78 2.61
C LEU A 407 -32.07 -1.21 2.68
N ALA A 408 -32.37 -2.44 3.12
CA ALA A 408 -33.74 -2.96 3.15
C ALA A 408 -33.99 -3.90 4.36
N PRO A 409 -33.79 -3.42 5.60
CA PRO A 409 -33.74 -4.27 6.81
C PRO A 409 -34.98 -5.15 7.01
N GLU A 410 -36.18 -4.63 6.76
CA GLU A 410 -37.42 -5.39 6.97
C GLU A 410 -37.62 -6.49 5.92
N GLU A 411 -37.22 -6.23 4.67
CA GLU A 411 -37.37 -7.18 3.57
C GLU A 411 -36.28 -8.25 3.59
N THR A 412 -35.08 -7.90 4.02
CA THR A 412 -33.91 -8.79 4.00
C THR A 412 -33.71 -9.54 5.31
N ALA A 413 -34.39 -9.17 6.40
CA ALA A 413 -34.27 -9.83 7.70
C ALA A 413 -34.30 -11.37 7.62
N ALA A 414 -35.31 -11.93 6.94
CA ALA A 414 -35.43 -13.40 6.82
C ALA A 414 -34.29 -14.01 5.98
N GLU A 415 -33.84 -13.32 4.94
CA GLU A 415 -32.71 -13.72 4.08
C GLU A 415 -31.39 -13.70 4.88
N VAL A 416 -31.16 -12.63 5.64
CA VAL A 416 -29.99 -12.48 6.51
C VAL A 416 -30.01 -13.51 7.65
N THR A 417 -31.17 -13.84 8.22
CA THR A 417 -31.29 -14.93 9.20
C THR A 417 -30.85 -16.25 8.59
N GLN A 418 -31.36 -16.61 7.40
CA GLN A 418 -30.96 -17.83 6.71
C GLN A 418 -29.47 -17.83 6.33
N TRP A 419 -28.92 -16.65 5.99
CA TRP A 419 -27.50 -16.50 5.76
C TRP A 419 -26.68 -16.78 7.03
N LEU A 420 -27.03 -16.14 8.15
CA LEU A 420 -26.38 -16.32 9.44
C LEU A 420 -26.45 -17.78 9.90
N GLU A 421 -27.61 -18.44 9.77
CA GLU A 421 -27.80 -19.83 10.17
C GLU A 421 -26.97 -20.83 9.35
N ARG A 422 -26.55 -20.47 8.12
CA ARG A 422 -25.67 -21.28 7.28
C ARG A 422 -24.18 -21.11 7.61
N GLN A 423 -23.80 -20.03 8.30
CA GLN A 423 -22.41 -19.79 8.65
C GLN A 423 -21.91 -20.84 9.64
N SER A 424 -20.61 -21.15 9.57
CA SER A 424 -19.95 -22.04 10.53
C SER A 424 -20.02 -21.51 11.96
N SER A 425 -20.03 -20.18 12.11
CA SER A 425 -20.18 -19.46 13.39
C SER A 425 -21.21 -18.33 13.24
N PRO A 426 -22.52 -18.63 13.40
CA PRO A 426 -23.58 -17.65 13.20
C PRO A 426 -23.47 -16.42 14.11
N LEU A 427 -22.98 -16.60 15.34
CA LEU A 427 -22.87 -15.51 16.33
C LEU A 427 -21.68 -14.60 16.05
N GLU A 428 -20.52 -15.14 15.69
CA GLU A 428 -19.35 -14.33 15.30
C GLU A 428 -19.64 -13.57 13.99
N SER A 429 -20.40 -14.19 13.08
CA SER A 429 -20.87 -13.52 11.86
C SER A 429 -21.84 -12.36 12.19
N ALA A 430 -22.77 -12.56 13.13
CA ALA A 430 -23.67 -11.50 13.57
C ALA A 430 -22.93 -10.35 14.28
N GLU A 431 -21.89 -10.65 15.06
CA GLU A 431 -21.02 -9.66 15.69
C GLU A 431 -20.26 -8.83 14.64
N SER A 432 -19.69 -9.49 13.62
CA SER A 432 -19.06 -8.81 12.48
C SER A 432 -20.05 -7.85 11.80
N LEU A 433 -21.30 -8.27 11.57
CA LEU A 433 -22.34 -7.39 11.01
C LEU A 433 -22.66 -6.21 11.92
N VAL A 434 -22.69 -6.38 13.25
CA VAL A 434 -22.88 -5.26 14.17
C VAL A 434 -21.77 -4.23 14.03
N ASN A 435 -20.52 -4.66 13.94
CA ASN A 435 -19.38 -3.74 13.77
C ASN A 435 -19.47 -2.97 12.44
N HIS A 436 -19.94 -3.60 11.36
CA HIS A 436 -20.10 -2.93 10.07
C HIS A 436 -21.27 -1.93 10.04
N VAL A 437 -22.33 -2.20 10.79
CA VAL A 437 -23.57 -1.41 10.70
C VAL A 437 -23.70 -0.36 11.81
N ALA A 438 -23.02 -0.52 12.94
CA ALA A 438 -23.10 0.42 14.08
C ALA A 438 -22.79 1.87 13.66
N TRP A 439 -21.81 2.07 12.78
CA TRP A 439 -21.37 3.39 12.32
C TRP A 439 -22.24 4.00 11.22
N ARG A 440 -23.25 3.27 10.71
CA ARG A 440 -24.14 3.76 9.64
C ARG A 440 -25.33 4.47 10.26
N GLU A 441 -25.67 5.67 9.76
CA GLU A 441 -26.83 6.47 10.23
C GLU A 441 -28.15 5.67 10.21
N GLN A 442 -28.32 4.79 9.21
CA GLN A 442 -29.51 3.95 9.03
C GLN A 442 -29.41 2.59 9.76
N GLY A 443 -28.31 2.34 10.48
CA GLY A 443 -28.01 1.05 11.12
C GLY A 443 -28.96 0.67 12.26
N GLY A 444 -29.76 1.59 12.80
CA GLY A 444 -30.63 1.33 13.94
C GLY A 444 -31.64 0.19 13.72
N ILE A 445 -32.22 0.05 12.52
CA ILE A 445 -33.19 -1.03 12.24
C ILE A 445 -32.44 -2.37 12.15
N ALA A 446 -31.33 -2.40 11.41
CA ALA A 446 -30.43 -3.54 11.30
C ALA A 446 -29.95 -4.03 12.68
N MET A 447 -29.61 -3.10 13.60
CA MET A 447 -29.22 -3.42 14.98
C MET A 447 -30.35 -4.09 15.76
N ARG A 448 -31.59 -3.63 15.63
CA ARG A 448 -32.74 -4.30 16.27
C ARG A 448 -32.97 -5.71 15.75
N PHE A 449 -32.75 -5.93 14.45
CA PHE A 449 -32.81 -7.26 13.87
C PHE A 449 -31.70 -8.17 14.44
N LEU A 450 -30.44 -7.74 14.40
CA LEU A 450 -29.31 -8.53 14.92
C LEU A 450 -29.45 -8.81 16.43
N LYS A 451 -29.97 -7.85 17.20
CA LYS A 451 -30.36 -8.03 18.62
C LYS A 451 -31.31 -9.20 18.80
N SER A 452 -32.34 -9.27 17.94
CA SER A 452 -33.39 -10.29 18.02
C SER A 452 -32.85 -11.66 17.63
N PHE A 453 -32.06 -11.73 16.56
CA PHE A 453 -31.38 -12.95 16.11
C PHE A 453 -30.48 -13.53 17.22
N VAL A 454 -29.61 -12.70 17.80
CA VAL A 454 -28.69 -13.14 18.84
C VAL A 454 -29.42 -13.54 20.11
N ARG A 455 -30.47 -12.82 20.52
CA ARG A 455 -31.29 -13.25 21.66
C ARG A 455 -31.92 -14.63 21.44
N GLU A 456 -32.34 -14.96 20.22
CA GLU A 456 -32.92 -16.27 19.90
C GLU A 456 -31.88 -17.39 19.90
N LYS A 457 -30.70 -17.16 19.27
CA LYS A 457 -29.70 -18.22 19.05
C LYS A 457 -28.70 -18.39 20.18
N ALA A 458 -28.33 -17.30 20.84
CA ALA A 458 -27.19 -17.27 21.75
C ALA A 458 -27.57 -17.45 23.22
N GLY A 459 -28.87 -17.43 23.55
CA GLY A 459 -29.37 -17.51 24.92
C GLY A 459 -28.63 -16.53 25.85
N ASP A 460 -28.18 -17.04 26.99
CA ASP A 460 -27.41 -16.30 28.01
C ASP A 460 -25.87 -16.44 27.83
N SER A 461 -25.36 -16.55 26.60
CA SER A 461 -23.91 -16.61 26.35
C SER A 461 -23.19 -15.26 26.56
N ALA A 462 -21.86 -15.29 26.60
CA ALA A 462 -21.01 -14.10 26.66
C ALA A 462 -21.16 -13.23 25.40
N GLN A 463 -21.14 -13.87 24.23
CA GLN A 463 -21.31 -13.20 22.92
C GLN A 463 -22.66 -12.50 22.83
N ALA A 464 -23.72 -13.11 23.38
CA ALA A 464 -25.03 -12.48 23.44
C ALA A 464 -25.02 -11.16 24.23
N ALA A 465 -24.34 -11.18 25.38
CA ALA A 465 -24.19 -10.00 26.23
C ALA A 465 -23.30 -8.95 25.55
N ALA A 466 -22.18 -9.34 24.93
CA ALA A 466 -21.30 -8.41 24.20
C ALA A 466 -22.04 -7.70 23.06
N LEU A 467 -22.85 -8.44 22.29
CA LEU A 467 -23.65 -7.83 21.24
C LEU A 467 -24.72 -6.88 21.79
N ALA A 468 -25.41 -7.28 22.86
CA ALA A 468 -26.38 -6.44 23.54
C ALA A 468 -25.74 -5.14 24.07
N ALA A 469 -24.48 -5.22 24.52
CA ALA A 469 -23.68 -4.08 24.92
C ALA A 469 -23.40 -3.13 23.75
N ARG A 470 -22.87 -3.62 22.63
CA ARG A 470 -22.62 -2.81 21.42
C ARG A 470 -23.86 -2.11 20.91
N ILE A 471 -24.99 -2.81 20.92
CA ILE A 471 -26.27 -2.23 20.52
C ILE A 471 -26.71 -1.14 21.49
N ALA A 472 -26.58 -1.35 22.80
CA ALA A 472 -26.91 -0.35 23.82
C ALA A 472 -25.98 0.88 23.72
N GLU A 473 -24.69 0.66 23.43
CA GLU A 473 -23.70 1.71 23.22
C GLU A 473 -24.10 2.59 22.02
N ASN A 474 -24.47 1.97 20.90
CA ASN A 474 -24.93 2.66 19.70
C ASN A 474 -26.28 3.38 19.91
N GLU A 475 -27.16 2.82 20.76
CA GLU A 475 -28.41 3.48 21.19
C GLU A 475 -28.15 4.64 22.18
N GLY A 476 -26.90 4.87 22.61
CA GLY A 476 -26.53 5.88 23.60
C GLY A 476 -26.85 5.50 25.06
N ASP A 477 -27.34 4.28 25.31
CA ASP A 477 -27.63 3.75 26.65
C ASP A 477 -26.35 3.16 27.27
N LEU A 478 -25.39 4.04 27.54
CA LEU A 478 -24.08 3.68 28.09
C LEU A 478 -24.17 2.87 29.40
N PRO A 479 -25.07 3.15 30.37
CA PRO A 479 -25.19 2.33 31.58
C PRO A 479 -25.53 0.87 31.28
N LYS A 480 -26.44 0.64 30.34
CA LYS A 480 -26.82 -0.70 29.90
C LYS A 480 -25.75 -1.37 29.06
N ALA A 481 -25.01 -0.60 28.26
CA ALA A 481 -23.85 -1.10 27.53
C ALA A 481 -22.78 -1.63 28.51
N ALA A 482 -22.46 -0.85 29.54
CA ALA A 482 -21.52 -1.25 30.58
C ALA A 482 -21.98 -2.52 31.32
N GLU A 483 -23.26 -2.59 31.73
CA GLU A 483 -23.80 -3.79 32.37
C GLU A 483 -23.64 -5.05 31.50
N ASN A 484 -23.92 -4.93 30.20
CA ASN A 484 -23.83 -6.02 29.26
C ASN A 484 -22.39 -6.42 28.93
N PHE A 485 -21.43 -5.49 28.82
CA PHE A 485 -20.02 -5.82 28.63
C PHE A 485 -19.45 -6.54 29.85
N ARG A 486 -19.79 -6.08 31.07
CA ARG A 486 -19.44 -6.78 32.31
C ARG A 486 -20.02 -8.20 32.33
N LEU A 487 -21.29 -8.35 31.97
CA LEU A 487 -21.94 -9.66 31.90
C LEU A 487 -21.29 -10.57 30.82
N ALA A 488 -20.83 -9.98 29.71
CA ALA A 488 -20.08 -10.71 28.68
C ALA A 488 -18.74 -11.23 29.24
N ALA A 489 -17.97 -10.37 29.91
CA ALA A 489 -16.71 -10.75 30.53
C ALA A 489 -16.90 -11.85 31.60
N GLU A 490 -17.93 -11.74 32.45
CA GLU A 490 -18.26 -12.75 33.47
C GLU A 490 -18.62 -14.12 32.89
N ARG A 491 -19.25 -14.14 31.71
CA ARG A 491 -19.70 -15.37 31.04
C ARG A 491 -18.62 -15.98 30.14
N GLU A 492 -17.63 -15.20 29.72
CA GLU A 492 -16.61 -15.64 28.78
C GLU A 492 -15.58 -16.54 29.46
N THR A 493 -15.27 -17.67 28.82
CA THR A 493 -14.30 -18.65 29.30
C THR A 493 -12.93 -18.47 28.67
N ASP A 494 -12.87 -17.92 27.46
CA ASP A 494 -11.62 -17.58 26.77
C ASP A 494 -11.01 -16.29 27.36
N ALA A 495 -9.78 -16.36 27.87
CA ALA A 495 -9.14 -15.23 28.53
C ALA A 495 -8.93 -14.02 27.59
N THR A 496 -8.62 -14.28 26.32
CA THR A 496 -8.39 -13.23 25.31
C THR A 496 -9.69 -12.52 24.98
N LYS A 497 -10.78 -13.27 24.75
CA LYS A 497 -12.12 -12.67 24.50
C LYS A 497 -12.62 -11.91 25.74
N ARG A 498 -12.39 -12.46 26.94
CA ARG A 498 -12.75 -11.80 28.21
C ARG A 498 -12.04 -10.46 28.35
N ALA A 499 -10.72 -10.41 28.11
CA ALA A 499 -9.94 -9.18 28.15
C ALA A 499 -10.50 -8.14 27.15
N GLY A 500 -10.90 -8.57 25.95
CA GLY A 500 -11.58 -7.71 24.97
C GLY A 500 -12.91 -7.15 25.48
N TYR A 501 -13.72 -7.91 26.22
CA TYR A 501 -14.96 -7.40 26.81
C TYR A 501 -14.71 -6.45 27.99
N ASP A 502 -13.72 -6.75 28.83
CA ASP A 502 -13.31 -5.86 29.93
C ASP A 502 -12.77 -4.52 29.41
N TYR A 503 -11.99 -4.55 28.32
CA TYR A 503 -11.53 -3.35 27.60
C TYR A 503 -12.70 -2.45 27.19
N ASN A 504 -13.73 -3.04 26.57
CA ASN A 504 -14.92 -2.30 26.13
C ASN A 504 -15.77 -1.83 27.32
N TYR A 505 -15.86 -2.61 28.38
CA TYR A 505 -16.52 -2.20 29.63
C TYR A 505 -15.87 -0.95 30.21
N VAL A 506 -14.53 -0.93 30.30
CA VAL A 506 -13.75 0.22 30.76
C VAL A 506 -14.05 1.47 29.92
N SER A 507 -13.99 1.35 28.58
CA SER A 507 -14.23 2.47 27.67
C SER A 507 -15.62 3.10 27.91
N VAL A 508 -16.66 2.28 28.00
CA VAL A 508 -18.03 2.75 28.27
C VAL A 508 -18.15 3.38 29.66
N MET A 509 -17.50 2.81 30.68
CA MET A 509 -17.54 3.34 32.04
C MET A 509 -16.77 4.65 32.18
N ALA A 510 -15.70 4.85 31.43
CA ALA A 510 -14.98 6.12 31.37
C ALA A 510 -15.87 7.22 30.77
N ARG A 511 -16.60 6.94 29.68
CA ARG A 511 -17.60 7.86 29.10
C ARG A 511 -18.75 8.20 30.07
N LEU A 512 -19.00 7.35 31.07
CA LEU A 512 -19.95 7.60 32.16
C LEU A 512 -19.35 8.37 33.35
N GLY A 513 -18.05 8.67 33.35
CA GLY A 513 -17.34 9.23 34.51
C GLY A 513 -17.26 8.26 35.70
N ARG A 514 -17.20 6.95 35.42
CA ARG A 514 -17.23 5.87 36.44
C ARG A 514 -16.03 4.93 36.34
N VAL A 515 -14.86 5.45 35.96
CA VAL A 515 -13.65 4.64 35.73
C VAL A 515 -13.21 3.83 36.96
N LEU A 516 -13.36 4.39 38.17
CA LEU A 516 -13.00 3.69 39.42
C LEU A 516 -13.87 2.46 39.64
N GLU A 517 -15.15 2.55 39.32
CA GLU A 517 -16.06 1.40 39.42
C GLU A 517 -15.70 0.34 38.38
N ALA A 518 -15.29 0.76 37.18
CA ALA A 518 -14.80 -0.17 36.16
C ALA A 518 -13.58 -0.94 36.65
N TYR A 519 -12.62 -0.23 37.24
CA TYR A 519 -11.42 -0.82 37.86
C TYR A 519 -11.78 -1.80 38.99
N GLU A 520 -12.74 -1.47 39.85
CA GLU A 520 -13.16 -2.34 40.96
C GLU A 520 -13.92 -3.59 40.51
N HIS A 521 -14.56 -3.55 39.34
CA HIS A 521 -15.34 -4.65 38.77
C HIS A 521 -14.61 -5.44 37.69
N GLY A 522 -13.44 -4.98 37.21
CA GLY A 522 -12.63 -5.68 36.23
C GLY A 522 -12.23 -7.07 36.70
N SER A 523 -12.25 -8.06 35.79
CA SER A 523 -12.01 -9.46 36.16
C SER A 523 -10.57 -9.71 36.63
N ASN A 524 -9.62 -8.94 36.11
CA ASN A 524 -8.25 -8.81 36.61
C ASN A 524 -7.94 -7.32 36.81
N GLN A 525 -7.79 -6.90 38.07
CA GLN A 525 -7.58 -5.50 38.41
C GLN A 525 -6.29 -4.91 37.81
N SER A 526 -5.20 -5.69 37.71
CA SER A 526 -3.94 -5.19 37.14
C SER A 526 -4.06 -4.97 35.64
N GLU A 527 -4.65 -5.93 34.91
CA GLU A 527 -4.93 -5.78 33.48
C GLU A 527 -5.92 -4.63 33.22
N THR A 528 -6.94 -4.50 34.06
CA THR A 528 -7.93 -3.42 33.95
C THR A 528 -7.27 -2.05 34.19
N PHE A 529 -6.36 -1.95 35.17
CA PHE A 529 -5.58 -0.73 35.41
C PHE A 529 -4.73 -0.38 34.18
N ASN A 530 -3.97 -1.33 33.65
CA ASN A 530 -3.15 -1.11 32.45
C ASN A 530 -4.02 -0.72 31.24
N SER A 531 -5.18 -1.35 31.05
CA SER A 531 -6.12 -0.99 29.98
C SER A 531 -6.67 0.43 30.11
N ILE A 532 -7.05 0.85 31.32
CA ILE A 532 -7.49 2.24 31.58
C ILE A 532 -6.36 3.22 31.26
N VAL A 533 -5.15 2.94 31.74
CA VAL A 533 -3.98 3.79 31.53
C VAL A 533 -3.66 3.93 30.05
N TRP A 534 -3.61 2.81 29.32
CA TRP A 534 -3.34 2.80 27.88
C TRP A 534 -4.39 3.60 27.10
N GLN A 535 -5.69 3.37 27.38
CA GLN A 535 -6.77 4.14 26.74
C GLN A 535 -6.69 5.63 27.05
N TYR A 536 -6.24 6.01 28.25
CA TYR A 536 -6.05 7.41 28.62
C TYR A 536 -4.87 8.05 27.88
N GLU A 537 -3.76 7.34 27.73
CA GLU A 537 -2.57 7.83 27.02
C GLU A 537 -2.80 7.97 25.51
N GLU A 538 -3.54 7.04 24.90
CA GLU A 538 -3.97 7.10 23.50
C GLU A 538 -5.13 8.08 23.26
N SER A 539 -5.57 8.81 24.31
CA SER A 539 -6.70 9.75 24.25
C SER A 539 -8.03 9.11 23.81
N GLU A 540 -8.19 7.80 24.02
CA GLU A 540 -9.46 7.08 23.78
C GLU A 540 -10.48 7.32 24.89
N ILE A 541 -10.01 7.62 26.10
CA ILE A 541 -10.84 8.04 27.23
C ILE A 541 -10.31 9.33 27.86
N GLU A 542 -11.22 10.14 28.39
CA GLU A 542 -10.87 11.35 29.15
C GLU A 542 -10.99 11.08 30.65
N LEU A 543 -9.92 11.37 31.40
CA LEU A 543 -9.91 11.34 32.86
C LEU A 543 -9.42 12.69 33.38
N SER A 544 -10.03 13.21 34.45
CA SER A 544 -9.45 14.33 35.18
C SER A 544 -8.24 13.89 36.00
N ASP A 545 -7.32 14.82 36.28
CA ASP A 545 -6.14 14.58 37.13
C ASP A 545 -6.52 13.95 38.48
N ASP A 546 -7.65 14.37 39.08
CA ASP A 546 -8.16 13.85 40.35
C ASP A 546 -8.71 12.42 40.22
N GLU A 547 -9.40 12.09 39.13
CA GLU A 547 -9.86 10.72 38.85
C GLU A 547 -8.69 9.77 38.61
N PHE A 548 -7.70 10.20 37.82
CA PHE A 548 -6.49 9.44 37.58
C PHE A 548 -5.69 9.23 38.88
N ALA A 549 -5.53 10.28 39.70
CA ALA A 549 -4.87 10.17 41.00
C ALA A 549 -5.59 9.20 41.95
N LYS A 550 -6.92 9.23 41.99
CA LYS A 550 -7.71 8.28 42.78
C LYS A 550 -7.56 6.85 42.27
N LEU A 551 -7.53 6.64 40.95
CA LEU A 551 -7.33 5.33 40.34
C LEU A 551 -5.98 4.74 40.74
N VAL A 552 -4.91 5.54 40.58
CA VAL A 552 -3.55 5.13 40.96
C VAL A 552 -3.46 4.85 42.46
N ALA A 553 -4.00 5.73 43.32
CA ALA A 553 -4.00 5.51 44.76
C ALA A 553 -4.73 4.23 45.16
N ARG A 554 -5.90 3.98 44.56
CA ARG A 554 -6.68 2.76 44.79
C ARG A 554 -5.97 1.52 44.30
N HIS A 555 -5.31 1.58 43.14
CA HIS A 555 -4.51 0.47 42.64
C HIS A 555 -3.32 0.17 43.55
N ARG A 556 -2.59 1.19 44.01
CA ARG A 556 -1.48 1.06 44.97
C ARG A 556 -1.90 0.47 46.32
N GLU A 557 -3.11 0.76 46.79
CA GLU A 557 -3.64 0.19 48.04
C GLU A 557 -3.82 -1.33 47.92
N LEU A 558 -4.34 -1.79 46.79
CA LEU A 558 -4.64 -3.20 46.54
C LEU A 558 -3.42 -3.99 46.06
N HIS A 559 -2.54 -3.34 45.28
CA HIS A 559 -1.37 -3.93 44.63
C HIS A 559 -0.11 -3.08 44.94
N PRO A 560 0.34 -3.03 46.21
CA PRO A 560 1.45 -2.17 46.64
C PRO A 560 2.82 -2.55 46.04
N ASP A 561 2.89 -3.70 45.36
CA ASP A 561 4.11 -4.20 44.73
C ASP A 561 4.06 -4.14 43.20
N ASN A 562 2.93 -3.73 42.59
CA ASN A 562 2.82 -3.64 41.14
C ASN A 562 3.67 -2.48 40.57
N ALA A 563 4.53 -2.80 39.59
CA ALA A 563 5.48 -1.87 39.00
C ALA A 563 4.82 -0.74 38.21
N SER A 564 3.79 -1.04 37.40
CA SER A 564 2.98 -0.04 36.69
C SER A 564 2.32 0.95 37.67
N GLY A 565 1.73 0.45 38.74
CA GLY A 565 1.19 1.29 39.81
C GLY A 565 2.23 2.22 40.45
N LEU A 566 3.44 1.72 40.71
CA LEU A 566 4.56 2.52 41.24
C LEU A 566 5.00 3.61 40.27
N TYR A 567 5.10 3.27 38.99
CA TYR A 567 5.43 4.21 37.92
C TYR A 567 4.41 5.35 37.85
N ARG A 568 3.11 5.04 37.79
CA ARG A 568 2.05 6.06 37.71
C ARG A 568 1.96 6.92 38.98
N ALA A 569 2.21 6.33 40.15
CA ALA A 569 2.31 7.10 41.38
C ALA A 569 3.51 8.07 41.35
N ALA A 570 4.65 7.65 40.80
CA ALA A 570 5.79 8.54 40.63
C ALA A 570 5.50 9.68 39.64
N GLN A 571 4.79 9.42 38.54
CA GLN A 571 4.36 10.47 37.60
C GLN A 571 3.50 11.54 38.29
N LEU A 572 2.55 11.13 39.14
CA LEU A 572 1.75 12.06 39.96
C LEU A 572 2.62 12.88 40.91
N CYS A 573 3.54 12.26 41.63
CA CYS A 573 4.50 12.98 42.49
C CYS A 573 5.37 13.97 41.69
N MET A 574 5.78 13.61 40.46
CA MET A 574 6.52 14.52 39.57
C MET A 574 5.68 15.71 39.13
N ALA A 575 4.39 15.52 38.85
CA ALA A 575 3.45 16.59 38.51
C ALA A 575 3.23 17.55 39.70
N GLU A 576 3.19 17.01 40.93
CA GLU A 576 3.10 17.79 42.18
C GLU A 576 4.45 18.37 42.64
N ASN A 577 5.53 18.10 41.91
CA ASN A 577 6.91 18.50 42.23
C ASN A 577 7.46 17.90 43.54
N ASP A 578 6.92 16.77 44.02
CA ASP A 578 7.53 15.95 45.08
C ASP A 578 8.54 14.95 44.48
N LEU A 579 9.66 15.50 44.01
CA LEU A 579 10.69 14.75 43.28
C LEU A 579 11.38 13.69 44.14
N ALA A 580 11.42 13.87 45.47
CA ALA A 580 12.06 12.90 46.37
C ALA A 580 11.21 11.63 46.52
N GLU A 581 9.90 11.79 46.67
CA GLU A 581 8.99 10.65 46.72
C GLU A 581 8.88 9.95 45.36
N ALA A 582 8.85 10.71 44.26
CA ALA A 582 8.91 10.13 42.91
C ALA A 582 10.15 9.25 42.72
N GLU A 583 11.34 9.70 43.13
CA GLU A 583 12.57 8.90 43.02
C GLU A 583 12.46 7.62 43.83
N ARG A 584 11.94 7.72 45.06
CA ARG A 584 11.75 6.57 45.95
C ARG A 584 10.82 5.53 45.30
N LEU A 585 9.70 5.97 44.72
CA LEU A 585 8.72 5.12 44.05
C LEU A 585 9.28 4.46 42.78
N LEU A 586 10.03 5.20 41.95
CA LEU A 586 10.65 4.65 40.74
C LEU A 586 11.68 3.57 41.07
N ARG A 587 12.56 3.82 42.06
CA ARG A 587 13.53 2.82 42.51
C ARG A 587 12.86 1.61 43.13
N GLU A 588 11.78 1.82 43.89
CA GLU A 588 10.95 0.73 44.42
C GLU A 588 10.32 -0.08 43.28
N GLY A 589 9.78 0.57 42.25
CA GLY A 589 9.23 -0.06 41.04
C GLY A 589 10.25 -0.97 40.36
N ILE A 590 11.44 -0.43 40.07
CA ILE A 590 12.54 -1.18 39.45
C ILE A 590 12.92 -2.41 40.29
N SER A 591 12.93 -2.26 41.63
CA SER A 591 13.28 -3.39 42.53
C SER A 591 12.21 -4.49 42.61
N LYS A 592 10.99 -4.21 42.15
CA LYS A 592 9.83 -5.12 42.20
C LYS A 592 9.40 -5.65 40.83
N LEU A 593 10.12 -5.30 39.76
CA LEU A 593 9.87 -5.82 38.42
C LEU A 593 9.84 -7.35 38.40
N THR A 594 8.79 -7.90 37.81
CA THR A 594 8.67 -9.31 37.47
C THR A 594 9.16 -9.56 36.03
N GLU A 595 9.30 -10.81 35.60
CA GLU A 595 9.62 -11.10 34.19
C GLU A 595 8.48 -10.65 33.24
N SER A 596 7.22 -10.75 33.69
CA SER A 596 6.06 -10.25 32.92
C SER A 596 6.13 -8.75 32.70
N ASP A 597 6.57 -7.98 33.71
CA ASP A 597 6.68 -6.52 33.58
C ASP A 597 7.76 -6.12 32.55
N LYS A 598 8.81 -6.94 32.37
CA LYS A 598 9.83 -6.72 31.34
C LYS A 598 9.32 -7.04 29.95
N GLU A 599 8.50 -8.09 29.82
CA GLU A 599 7.81 -8.40 28.55
C GLU A 599 6.83 -7.28 28.15
N GLU A 600 6.28 -6.55 29.13
CA GLU A 600 5.39 -5.40 28.94
C GLU A 600 6.12 -4.03 28.85
N PHE A 601 7.46 -3.99 28.78
CA PHE A 601 8.29 -2.76 28.69
C PHE A 601 8.17 -1.78 29.87
N ILE A 602 7.61 -2.21 31.01
CA ILE A 602 7.46 -1.35 32.20
C ILE A 602 8.83 -1.02 32.83
N ASP A 603 9.82 -1.89 32.63
CA ASP A 603 11.20 -1.64 33.07
C ASP A 603 11.85 -0.46 32.35
N ASP A 604 11.64 -0.34 31.04
CA ASP A 604 12.09 0.78 30.23
C ASP A 604 11.41 2.09 30.64
N GLU A 605 10.10 2.07 30.91
CA GLU A 605 9.36 3.25 31.38
C GLU A 605 9.90 3.75 32.74
N LEU A 606 10.05 2.84 33.70
CA LEU A 606 10.56 3.15 35.03
C LEU A 606 12.00 3.67 34.98
N GLN A 607 12.88 3.03 34.19
CA GLN A 607 14.27 3.45 34.04
C GLN A 607 14.36 4.83 33.38
N THR A 608 13.63 5.06 32.29
CA THR A 608 13.60 6.33 31.57
C THR A 608 13.11 7.46 32.47
N ALA A 609 12.04 7.22 33.24
CA ALA A 609 11.52 8.19 34.20
C ALA A 609 12.51 8.49 35.34
N LEU A 610 13.18 7.47 35.88
CA LEU A 610 14.20 7.65 36.92
C LEU A 610 15.38 8.46 36.38
N GLN A 611 15.85 8.15 35.18
CA GLN A 611 16.94 8.87 34.53
C GLN A 611 16.59 10.34 34.30
N SER A 612 15.40 10.62 33.75
CA SER A 612 14.90 11.98 33.57
C SER A 612 14.79 12.74 34.89
N LEU A 613 14.28 12.09 35.94
CA LEU A 613 14.17 12.68 37.29
C LEU A 613 15.55 12.99 37.90
N LEU A 614 16.50 12.07 37.79
CA LEU A 614 17.88 12.26 38.27
C LEU A 614 18.57 13.40 37.51
N ALA A 615 18.39 13.50 36.19
CA ALA A 615 18.87 14.63 35.40
C ALA A 615 18.27 15.96 35.87
N ARG A 616 16.94 16.00 36.05
CA ARG A 616 16.20 17.18 36.54
C ARG A 616 16.58 17.59 37.96
N THR A 617 17.15 16.70 38.77
CA THR A 617 17.64 16.98 40.13
C THR A 617 19.15 17.19 40.23
N GLY A 618 19.89 17.10 39.11
CA GLY A 618 21.32 17.42 39.04
C GLY A 618 22.26 16.26 39.25
N ARG A 619 21.74 15.07 39.03
CA ARG A 619 22.44 13.80 39.14
C ARG A 619 22.52 13.14 37.76
N ALA A 620 22.76 13.93 36.72
CA ALA A 620 22.83 13.46 35.33
C ALA A 620 23.88 12.36 35.10
N VAL A 621 25.04 12.45 35.75
CA VAL A 621 26.08 11.40 35.66
C VAL A 621 25.59 10.10 36.29
N GLU A 622 24.85 10.18 37.40
CA GLU A 622 24.26 8.99 38.02
C GLU A 622 23.15 8.40 37.13
N ALA A 623 22.31 9.24 36.54
CA ALA A 623 21.29 8.82 35.58
C ALA A 623 21.94 8.03 34.42
N TYR A 624 23.01 8.59 33.86
CA TYR A 624 23.78 7.97 32.78
C TYR A 624 24.44 6.64 33.18
N GLU A 625 24.94 6.53 34.41
CA GLU A 625 25.55 5.31 34.93
C GLU A 625 24.55 4.25 35.38
N SER A 626 23.28 4.63 35.56
CA SER A 626 22.22 3.70 35.96
C SER A 626 21.70 2.84 34.81
N VAL A 627 22.07 3.15 33.57
CA VAL A 627 21.74 2.36 32.38
C VAL A 627 22.32 0.97 32.54
N SER A 628 21.44 -0.03 32.63
CA SER A 628 21.88 -1.41 32.80
C SER A 628 22.41 -1.96 31.47
N VAL A 629 23.61 -2.56 31.50
CA VAL A 629 24.28 -3.15 30.32
C VAL A 629 23.63 -4.48 29.87
N GLY A 630 22.35 -4.68 30.19
CA GLY A 630 21.66 -5.98 30.08
C GLY A 630 20.52 -6.05 29.06
N GLY A 631 20.07 -4.93 28.49
CA GLY A 631 19.00 -4.93 27.49
C GLY A 631 19.46 -5.50 26.14
N GLU A 632 18.51 -6.01 25.35
CA GLU A 632 18.77 -6.57 24.00
C GLU A 632 19.46 -5.57 23.05
N ASN A 633 19.42 -4.27 23.38
CA ASN A 633 20.02 -3.18 22.61
C ASN A 633 21.54 -3.00 22.75
N GLY A 634 22.25 -3.89 23.46
CA GLY A 634 23.71 -4.03 23.36
C GLY A 634 24.53 -2.75 23.67
N GLU A 635 25.67 -2.61 22.97
CA GLU A 635 26.66 -1.52 23.14
C GLU A 635 26.09 -0.11 22.91
N ASP A 636 24.88 0.01 22.35
CA ASP A 636 24.25 1.28 21.99
C ASP A 636 23.35 1.86 23.10
N ALA A 637 23.05 1.12 24.18
CA ALA A 637 22.21 1.61 25.27
C ALA A 637 22.79 2.88 25.95
N ASP A 638 24.12 2.91 26.09
CA ASP A 638 24.85 4.08 26.61
C ASP A 638 24.78 5.27 25.63
N VAL A 639 24.61 5.06 24.33
CA VAL A 639 24.48 6.15 23.34
C VAL A 639 23.07 6.75 23.40
N VAL A 640 22.05 5.89 23.38
CA VAL A 640 20.64 6.33 23.47
C VAL A 640 20.37 7.09 24.77
N ALA A 641 20.85 6.57 25.90
CA ALA A 641 20.68 7.24 27.20
C ALA A 641 21.42 8.58 27.26
N PHE A 642 22.61 8.67 26.64
CA PHE A 642 23.32 9.95 26.54
C PHE A 642 22.51 10.98 25.76
N GLU A 643 21.97 10.62 24.59
CA GLU A 643 21.15 11.53 23.77
C GLU A 643 19.94 12.05 24.54
N GLN A 644 19.14 11.15 25.15
CA GLN A 644 17.94 11.52 25.91
C GLN A 644 18.24 12.43 27.12
N LEU A 645 19.30 12.10 27.87
CA LEU A 645 19.73 12.90 29.03
C LEU A 645 20.27 14.25 28.59
N ALA A 646 21.06 14.30 27.51
CA ALA A 646 21.63 15.53 27.00
C ALA A 646 20.54 16.49 26.48
N ASP A 647 19.52 15.99 25.78
CA ASP A 647 18.34 16.77 25.40
C ASP A 647 17.59 17.30 26.62
N THR A 648 17.36 16.44 27.62
CA THR A 648 16.69 16.84 28.87
C THR A 648 17.44 17.97 29.59
N LEU A 649 18.77 17.90 29.66
CA LEU A 649 19.60 18.92 30.30
C LEU A 649 19.69 20.20 29.49
N SER A 650 19.77 20.10 28.16
CA SER A 650 19.76 21.25 27.25
C SER A 650 18.44 22.03 27.37
N ASN A 651 17.31 21.33 27.30
CA ASN A 651 15.97 21.92 27.39
C ASN A 651 15.64 22.52 28.76
N SER A 652 16.32 22.07 29.82
CA SER A 652 16.18 22.60 31.19
C SER A 652 17.23 23.63 31.58
N ASP A 653 18.02 24.14 30.62
CA ASP A 653 19.10 25.12 30.83
C ASP A 653 20.20 24.65 31.82
N ARG A 654 20.38 23.34 31.98
CA ARG A 654 21.33 22.72 32.92
C ARG A 654 22.70 22.48 32.29
N TRP A 655 23.27 23.55 31.73
CA TRP A 655 24.48 23.50 30.91
C TRP A 655 25.73 22.94 31.62
N THR A 656 25.85 23.15 32.94
CA THR A 656 26.95 22.60 33.74
C THR A 656 26.88 21.07 33.83
N ASP A 657 25.68 20.53 34.03
CA ASP A 657 25.48 19.09 34.11
C ASP A 657 25.63 18.43 32.74
N LEU A 658 25.21 19.13 31.67
CA LEU A 658 25.46 18.70 30.30
C LEU A 658 26.96 18.59 29.99
N ASP A 659 27.78 19.55 30.42
CA ASP A 659 29.24 19.48 30.24
C ASP A 659 29.86 18.28 30.97
N LEU A 660 29.40 17.99 32.19
CA LEU A 660 29.83 16.80 32.94
C LEU A 660 29.40 15.50 32.25
N LEU A 661 28.16 15.45 31.75
CA LEU A 661 27.63 14.30 31.02
C LEU A 661 28.43 14.05 29.73
N ILE A 662 28.72 15.10 28.95
CA ILE A 662 29.58 15.04 27.75
C ILE A 662 30.96 14.48 28.09
N GLN A 663 31.60 14.96 29.17
CA GLN A 663 32.91 14.47 29.59
C GLN A 663 32.85 12.97 29.96
N ARG A 664 31.77 12.54 30.60
CA ARG A 664 31.56 11.14 30.97
C ARG A 664 31.34 10.26 29.74
N HIS A 665 30.49 10.70 28.80
CA HIS A 665 30.21 9.97 27.56
C HIS A 665 31.46 9.87 26.68
N ARG A 666 32.23 10.95 26.53
CA ARG A 666 33.50 10.96 25.75
C ARG A 666 34.49 9.89 26.19
N ALA A 667 34.53 9.59 27.49
CA ALA A 667 35.44 8.59 28.03
C ALA A 667 35.11 7.16 27.57
N LYS A 668 33.85 6.90 27.17
CA LYS A 668 33.35 5.61 26.69
C LYS A 668 33.19 5.59 25.16
N HIS A 669 32.60 6.63 24.59
CA HIS A 669 32.22 6.73 23.18
C HIS A 669 32.80 8.01 22.57
N ALA A 670 34.11 8.02 22.33
CA ALA A 670 34.80 9.20 21.81
C ALA A 670 34.41 9.56 20.36
N ASP A 671 33.91 8.58 19.61
CA ASP A 671 33.53 8.69 18.20
C ASP A 671 32.01 8.82 17.99
N ASP A 672 31.21 8.97 19.07
CA ASP A 672 29.77 9.24 18.93
C ASP A 672 29.58 10.64 18.29
N PRO A 673 28.87 10.75 17.14
CA PRO A 673 28.56 12.04 16.54
C PRO A 673 27.78 12.95 17.51
N MET A 674 26.84 12.42 18.29
CA MET A 674 25.95 13.25 19.12
C MET A 674 26.68 13.93 20.27
N LEU A 675 27.79 13.37 20.74
CA LEU A 675 28.73 14.05 21.62
C LEU A 675 29.10 15.44 21.08
N HIS A 676 29.44 15.53 19.80
CA HIS A 676 29.82 16.79 19.15
C HIS A 676 28.63 17.72 18.89
N TYR A 677 27.42 17.17 18.74
CA TYR A 677 26.20 17.96 18.67
C TYR A 677 25.99 18.78 19.95
N TYR A 678 26.02 18.11 21.11
CA TYR A 678 25.86 18.76 22.41
C TYR A 678 27.10 19.58 22.80
N GLU A 679 28.30 19.14 22.39
CA GLU A 679 29.49 19.94 22.04
C GLU A 679 29.16 21.37 21.57
N GLY A 680 28.56 21.38 20.38
CA GLY A 680 28.14 22.57 19.68
C GLY A 680 27.12 23.39 20.45
N GLN A 681 26.05 22.76 20.95
CA GLN A 681 25.00 23.46 21.71
C GLN A 681 25.56 24.20 22.93
N LEU A 682 26.40 23.54 23.72
CA LEU A 682 27.04 24.16 24.89
C LEU A 682 27.89 25.37 24.49
N ARG A 683 28.64 25.27 23.38
CA ARG A 683 29.44 26.38 22.85
C ARG A 683 28.60 27.52 22.28
N VAL A 684 27.48 27.22 21.61
CA VAL A 684 26.47 28.20 21.19
C VAL A 684 25.97 28.97 22.41
N ARG A 685 25.58 28.27 23.47
CA ARG A 685 25.10 28.92 24.71
C ARG A 685 26.14 29.85 25.37
N GLN A 686 27.42 29.48 25.26
CA GLN A 686 28.57 30.25 25.74
C GLN A 686 29.01 31.38 24.79
N GLU A 687 28.29 31.60 23.68
CA GLU A 687 28.63 32.56 22.62
C GLU A 687 29.99 32.31 21.94
N ARG A 688 30.48 31.06 22.00
CA ARG A 688 31.73 30.61 21.40
C ARG A 688 31.47 30.08 20.00
N TRP A 689 30.94 30.94 19.13
CA TRP A 689 30.37 30.58 17.83
C TRP A 689 31.31 29.79 16.90
N PHE A 690 32.58 30.18 16.84
CA PHE A 690 33.58 29.49 16.00
C PHE A 690 33.88 28.08 16.50
N GLU A 691 33.95 27.89 17.81
CA GLU A 691 34.17 26.58 18.41
C GLU A 691 32.94 25.69 18.26
N ALA A 692 31.74 26.27 18.41
CA ALA A 692 30.50 25.57 18.13
C ALA A 692 30.45 25.04 16.68
N THR A 693 30.78 25.92 15.72
CA THR A 693 30.83 25.56 14.29
C THR A 693 31.82 24.41 14.05
N ALA A 694 32.99 24.45 14.68
CA ALA A 694 34.01 23.41 14.52
C ALA A 694 33.59 22.06 15.13
N ALA A 695 32.97 22.08 16.32
CA ALA A 695 32.45 20.87 16.97
C ALA A 695 31.33 20.24 16.12
N LEU A 696 30.34 21.04 15.71
CA LEU A 696 29.20 20.56 14.91
C LEU A 696 29.64 19.97 13.57
N ARG A 697 30.61 20.58 12.89
CA ARG A 697 31.16 19.98 11.65
C ARG A 697 31.80 18.62 11.90
N ARG A 698 32.59 18.50 12.97
CA ARG A 698 33.21 17.21 13.32
C ARG A 698 32.17 16.13 13.56
N GLY A 699 31.12 16.41 14.33
CA GLY A 699 30.05 15.44 14.56
C GLY A 699 29.31 15.07 13.29
N ARG A 700 29.01 16.06 12.44
CA ARG A 700 28.36 15.80 11.15
C ARG A 700 29.21 14.97 10.20
N ASP A 701 30.53 15.18 10.18
CA ASP A 701 31.47 14.44 9.34
C ASP A 701 31.61 12.95 9.78
N LEU A 702 31.11 12.60 10.98
CA LEU A 702 31.02 11.22 11.47
C LEU A 702 29.69 10.53 11.10
N LEU A 703 28.70 11.29 10.61
CA LEU A 703 27.41 10.75 10.17
C LEU A 703 27.45 10.39 8.68
N ASP A 704 26.70 9.35 8.31
CA ASP A 704 26.38 9.11 6.91
C ASP A 704 25.49 10.24 6.36
N GLU A 705 25.64 10.59 5.08
CA GLU A 705 24.88 11.70 4.46
C GLU A 705 23.34 11.47 4.48
N GLU A 706 22.93 10.20 4.55
CA GLU A 706 21.53 9.76 4.62
C GLU A 706 20.98 9.75 6.05
N ASP A 707 21.82 9.90 7.08
CA ASP A 707 21.38 9.95 8.47
C ASP A 707 20.54 11.22 8.72
N TYR A 708 19.34 11.05 9.26
CA TYR A 708 18.42 12.16 9.52
C TYR A 708 19.04 13.23 10.44
N ARG A 709 19.96 12.84 11.33
CA ARG A 709 20.69 13.75 12.24
C ARG A 709 21.57 14.73 11.47
N HIS A 710 21.98 14.42 10.24
CA HIS A 710 22.73 15.36 9.40
C HIS A 710 21.97 16.69 9.21
N ASN A 711 20.64 16.66 9.18
CA ASN A 711 19.81 17.88 9.11
C ASN A 711 19.82 18.66 10.44
N LEU A 712 19.73 17.95 11.57
CA LEU A 712 19.80 18.54 12.91
C LEU A 712 21.11 19.33 13.11
N PHE A 713 22.24 18.70 12.77
CA PHE A 713 23.55 19.35 12.77
C PHE A 713 23.61 20.55 11.84
N GLY A 714 23.12 20.38 10.60
CA GLY A 714 23.15 21.44 9.60
C GLY A 714 22.38 22.70 10.05
N PHE A 715 21.25 22.53 10.73
CA PHE A 715 20.46 23.65 11.24
C PHE A 715 21.20 24.41 12.35
N LEU A 716 21.71 23.69 13.36
CA LEU A 716 22.45 24.32 14.46
C LEU A 716 23.78 24.94 13.98
N LEU A 717 24.45 24.31 13.03
CA LEU A 717 25.67 24.82 12.39
C LEU A 717 25.40 26.14 11.66
N ALA A 718 24.29 26.23 10.92
CA ALA A 718 23.86 27.47 10.28
C ALA A 718 23.57 28.59 11.29
N GLN A 719 22.92 28.27 12.42
CA GLN A 719 22.69 29.24 13.50
C GLN A 719 23.99 29.72 14.13
N ALA A 720 24.92 28.81 14.47
CA ALA A 720 26.22 29.15 15.03
C ALA A 720 27.02 30.03 14.06
N ALA A 721 27.02 29.68 12.77
CA ALA A 721 27.70 30.47 11.74
C ALA A 721 27.06 31.86 11.53
N LEU A 722 25.74 31.94 11.64
CA LEU A 722 25.03 33.23 11.61
C LEU A 722 25.43 34.10 12.81
N ASN A 723 25.39 33.55 14.02
CA ASN A 723 25.74 34.28 15.24
C ASN A 723 27.21 34.72 15.27
N GLY A 724 28.11 33.92 14.69
CA GLY A 724 29.52 34.25 14.52
C GLY A 724 29.83 35.23 13.38
N GLY A 725 28.83 35.64 12.59
CA GLY A 725 29.02 36.51 11.42
C GLY A 725 29.70 35.83 10.23
N ASN A 726 29.83 34.50 10.24
CA ASN A 726 30.51 33.69 9.22
C ASN A 726 29.54 32.85 8.37
N TRP A 727 28.25 33.22 8.31
CA TRP A 727 27.25 32.51 7.50
C TRP A 727 27.63 32.42 6.00
N GLN A 728 28.31 33.44 5.47
CA GLN A 728 28.77 33.44 4.08
C GLN A 728 29.83 32.38 3.82
N GLN A 729 30.74 32.20 4.78
CA GLN A 729 31.77 31.16 4.73
C GLN A 729 31.12 29.78 4.88
N PHE A 730 30.21 29.62 5.85
CA PHE A 730 29.41 28.40 5.99
C PHE A 730 28.75 28.04 4.66
N TYR A 731 27.94 28.93 4.10
CA TYR A 731 27.28 28.70 2.81
C TYR A 731 28.27 28.38 1.68
N ALA A 732 29.46 28.99 1.66
CA ALA A 732 30.48 28.75 0.64
C ALA A 732 31.20 27.40 0.79
N GLU A 733 31.31 26.85 2.00
CA GLU A 733 32.00 25.59 2.29
C GLU A 733 31.09 24.36 2.23
N GLU A 734 29.78 24.53 2.40
CA GLU A 734 28.83 23.41 2.36
C GLU A 734 28.78 22.72 0.99
N THR A 735 28.78 21.40 0.96
CA THR A 735 28.68 20.61 -0.28
C THR A 735 27.24 20.66 -0.83
N ASP A 736 26.25 20.42 0.03
CA ASP A 736 24.82 20.53 -0.28
C ASP A 736 24.33 21.98 -0.10
N LYS A 737 24.51 22.79 -1.17
CA LYS A 737 24.10 24.20 -1.17
C LYS A 737 22.60 24.40 -0.95
N PRO A 738 21.68 23.63 -1.59
CA PRO A 738 20.25 23.72 -1.30
C PRO A 738 19.90 23.52 0.18
N ARG A 739 20.46 22.49 0.82
CA ARG A 739 20.22 22.23 2.25
C ARG A 739 20.76 23.35 3.14
N ALA A 740 22.00 23.78 2.89
CA ALA A 740 22.60 24.90 3.61
C ALA A 740 21.81 26.21 3.45
N PHE A 741 21.28 26.45 2.25
CA PHE A 741 20.41 27.59 1.96
C PHE A 741 19.11 27.54 2.76
N ASN A 742 18.45 26.38 2.82
CA ASN A 742 17.25 26.18 3.64
C ASN A 742 17.52 26.50 5.12
N HIS A 743 18.57 25.90 5.69
CA HIS A 743 18.93 26.11 7.10
C HIS A 743 19.22 27.58 7.42
N LEU A 744 19.97 28.28 6.55
CA LEU A 744 20.21 29.71 6.71
C LEU A 744 18.93 30.53 6.60
N CYS A 745 18.05 30.23 5.64
CA CYS A 745 16.78 30.94 5.52
C CYS A 745 15.88 30.77 6.75
N GLN A 746 15.84 29.57 7.33
CA GLN A 746 15.13 29.35 8.59
C GLN A 746 15.78 30.13 9.75
N ALA A 747 17.11 30.12 9.86
CA ALA A 747 17.85 30.84 10.90
C ALA A 747 17.73 32.37 10.80
N PHE A 748 17.75 32.94 9.59
CA PHE A 748 17.54 34.38 9.41
C PHE A 748 16.12 34.80 9.78
N ARG A 749 15.11 34.01 9.37
CA ARG A 749 13.71 34.30 9.69
C ARG A 749 13.42 34.24 11.17
N SER A 750 13.94 33.25 11.89
CA SER A 750 13.76 33.16 13.35
C SER A 750 14.36 34.35 14.10
N ARG A 751 15.39 35.00 13.56
CA ARG A 751 15.99 36.23 14.11
C ARG A 751 15.40 37.54 13.57
N GLY A 752 14.55 37.48 12.55
CA GLY A 752 14.06 38.66 11.84
C GLY A 752 15.14 39.39 11.03
N ASP A 753 16.25 38.73 10.68
CA ASP A 753 17.35 39.31 9.89
C ASP A 753 17.03 39.26 8.40
N LEU A 754 16.10 40.12 7.98
CA LEU A 754 15.59 40.16 6.61
C LEU A 754 16.66 40.60 5.59
N GLU A 755 17.67 41.37 6.01
CA GLU A 755 18.73 41.83 5.11
C GLU A 755 19.60 40.66 4.67
N ASN A 756 20.16 39.90 5.62
CA ASN A 756 20.99 38.76 5.28
C ASN A 756 20.17 37.62 4.65
N TRP A 757 18.89 37.47 5.01
CA TRP A 757 17.98 36.57 4.30
C TRP A 757 17.86 36.91 2.80
N ARG A 758 17.73 38.19 2.45
CA ARG A 758 17.73 38.62 1.03
C ARG A 758 19.08 38.36 0.37
N GLN A 759 20.18 38.65 1.06
CA GLN A 759 21.53 38.41 0.52
C GLN A 759 21.79 36.92 0.22
N VAL A 760 21.42 36.01 1.14
CA VAL A 760 21.61 34.56 0.90
C VAL A 760 20.72 34.07 -0.24
N ARG A 761 19.50 34.59 -0.37
CA ARG A 761 18.59 34.29 -1.50
C ARG A 761 19.15 34.75 -2.83
N ASP A 762 19.64 35.99 -2.92
CA ASP A 762 20.21 36.51 -4.15
C ASP A 762 21.46 35.73 -4.56
N ARG A 763 22.30 35.36 -3.59
CA ARG A 763 23.46 34.50 -3.82
C ARG A 763 23.06 33.09 -4.26
N HIS A 764 22.06 32.49 -3.63
CA HIS A 764 21.58 31.16 -4.00
C HIS A 764 20.94 31.16 -5.38
N ARG A 765 20.13 32.18 -5.72
CA ARG A 765 19.54 32.38 -7.05
C ARG A 765 20.57 32.45 -8.18
N GLN A 766 21.74 33.05 -7.93
CA GLN A 766 22.82 33.10 -8.93
C GLN A 766 23.41 31.72 -9.24
N LEU A 767 23.40 30.80 -8.27
CA LEU A 767 23.97 29.47 -8.39
C LEU A 767 22.92 28.43 -8.83
N PHE A 768 21.70 28.53 -8.30
CA PHE A 768 20.62 27.57 -8.45
C PHE A 768 19.29 28.30 -8.71
N PRO A 769 19.10 28.91 -9.90
CA PRO A 769 17.91 29.72 -10.20
C PRO A 769 16.59 28.94 -10.24
N TRP A 770 16.64 27.61 -10.25
CA TRP A 770 15.49 26.71 -10.37
C TRP A 770 15.29 25.83 -9.13
N ASP A 771 16.01 26.11 -8.04
CA ASP A 771 15.87 25.33 -6.81
C ASP A 771 14.48 25.51 -6.19
N ASN A 772 13.85 24.41 -5.77
CA ASN A 772 12.50 24.44 -5.20
C ASN A 772 12.46 25.16 -3.84
N GLU A 773 13.53 25.08 -3.02
CA GLU A 773 13.62 25.87 -1.80
C GLU A 773 13.71 27.36 -2.13
N LEU A 774 14.42 27.75 -3.19
CA LEU A 774 14.43 29.15 -3.62
C LEU A 774 13.03 29.66 -3.98
N LEU A 775 12.25 28.86 -4.71
CA LEU A 775 10.85 29.19 -5.03
C LEU A 775 9.99 29.30 -3.75
N ARG A 776 10.19 28.39 -2.78
CA ARG A 776 9.53 28.45 -1.46
C ARG A 776 9.84 29.75 -0.72
N GLN A 777 11.12 30.13 -0.67
CA GLN A 777 11.56 31.38 -0.05
C GLN A 777 11.06 32.62 -0.83
N ASP A 778 10.92 32.53 -2.15
CA ASP A 778 10.37 33.59 -3.00
C ASP A 778 8.86 33.78 -2.76
N ALA A 779 8.11 32.69 -2.59
CA ALA A 779 6.69 32.72 -2.24
C ALA A 779 6.49 33.31 -0.83
N GLU A 780 7.28 32.87 0.15
CA GLU A 780 7.20 33.41 1.51
C GLU A 780 7.57 34.90 1.57
N ALA A 781 8.55 35.35 0.78
CA ALA A 781 8.86 36.78 0.66
C ALA A 781 7.70 37.60 0.10
N ALA A 782 7.07 37.12 -0.97
CA ALA A 782 5.91 37.78 -1.55
C ALA A 782 4.77 37.88 -0.54
N ARG A 783 4.54 36.84 0.29
CA ARG A 783 3.57 36.88 1.39
C ARG A 783 3.90 37.94 2.44
N GLN A 784 5.15 38.00 2.89
CA GLN A 784 5.60 38.97 3.89
C GLN A 784 5.47 40.41 3.37
N ASP A 785 5.82 40.63 2.11
CA ASP A 785 5.68 41.93 1.43
C ASP A 785 4.21 42.24 1.06
N ARG A 786 3.27 41.32 1.30
CA ARG A 786 1.86 41.36 0.87
C ARG A 786 1.69 41.58 -0.64
N ASP A 787 2.66 41.11 -1.42
CA ASP A 787 2.63 41.09 -2.88
C ASP A 787 1.89 39.82 -3.36
N ASP A 788 0.56 39.86 -3.27
CA ASP A 788 -0.31 38.74 -3.64
C ASP A 788 -0.10 38.34 -5.14
N THR A 789 0.29 39.29 -6.00
CA THR A 789 0.56 39.00 -7.43
C THR A 789 1.80 38.13 -7.60
N LYS A 790 2.90 38.52 -6.96
CA LYS A 790 4.14 37.74 -7.00
C LYS A 790 4.00 36.40 -6.29
N PHE A 791 3.25 36.34 -5.18
CA PHE A 791 2.98 35.08 -4.50
C PHE A 791 2.25 34.11 -5.43
N LEU A 792 1.21 34.57 -6.14
CA LEU A 792 0.47 33.76 -7.11
C LEU A 792 1.35 33.31 -8.28
N GLU A 793 2.30 34.12 -8.75
CA GLU A 793 3.24 33.70 -9.80
C GLU A 793 4.19 32.59 -9.31
N VAL A 794 4.80 32.78 -8.14
CA VAL A 794 5.82 31.86 -7.61
C VAL A 794 5.20 30.55 -7.14
N SER A 795 4.07 30.62 -6.42
CA SER A 795 3.36 29.42 -5.94
C SER A 795 2.83 28.55 -7.08
N ASP A 796 2.49 29.13 -8.25
CA ASP A 796 2.11 28.34 -9.43
C ASP A 796 3.28 27.49 -9.96
N LYS A 797 4.48 28.08 -9.97
CA LYS A 797 5.71 27.35 -10.35
C LYS A 797 6.01 26.25 -9.33
N LEU A 798 5.91 26.56 -8.04
CA LEU A 798 6.20 25.61 -6.97
C LEU A 798 5.21 24.44 -6.91
N ILE A 799 3.90 24.69 -7.13
CA ILE A 799 2.89 23.62 -7.22
C ILE A 799 3.20 22.67 -8.38
N LYS A 800 3.75 23.18 -9.48
CA LYS A 800 4.09 22.37 -10.66
C LYS A 800 5.40 21.59 -10.49
N SER A 801 6.25 21.97 -9.55
CA SER A 801 7.58 21.38 -9.35
C SER A 801 7.76 20.66 -8.01
N SER A 802 6.82 20.77 -7.08
CA SER A 802 6.85 20.08 -5.78
C SER A 802 6.19 18.71 -5.86
N ASP A 803 6.86 17.72 -5.29
CA ASP A 803 6.43 16.33 -5.09
C ASP A 803 5.71 16.14 -3.75
N ARG A 804 5.73 17.15 -2.87
CA ARG A 804 5.18 17.07 -1.51
C ARG A 804 3.69 17.43 -1.51
N ALA A 805 2.82 16.44 -1.44
CA ALA A 805 1.36 16.62 -1.46
C ALA A 805 0.86 17.63 -0.40
N TRP A 806 1.37 17.53 0.84
CA TRP A 806 1.00 18.46 1.91
C TRP A 806 1.40 19.92 1.61
N GLU A 807 2.54 20.14 0.94
CA GLU A 807 2.99 21.47 0.54
C GLU A 807 2.12 22.01 -0.59
N VAL A 808 1.82 21.18 -1.60
CA VAL A 808 0.93 21.53 -2.70
C VAL A 808 -0.44 21.93 -2.18
N ASN A 809 -1.00 21.17 -1.22
CA ASN A 809 -2.28 21.49 -0.58
C ASN A 809 -2.20 22.81 0.19
N THR A 810 -1.18 22.98 1.02
CA THR A 810 -0.94 24.24 1.76
C THR A 810 -0.85 25.45 0.82
N LEU A 811 -0.11 25.33 -0.29
CA LEU A 811 0.04 26.40 -1.28
C LEU A 811 -1.28 26.68 -2.01
N ARG A 812 -2.04 25.64 -2.36
CA ARG A 812 -3.36 25.78 -2.99
C ARG A 812 -4.31 26.56 -2.09
N GLU A 813 -4.39 26.25 -0.80
CA GLU A 813 -5.20 27.01 0.16
C GLU A 813 -4.74 28.46 0.27
N GLN A 814 -3.44 28.69 0.40
CA GLN A 814 -2.88 30.04 0.48
C GLN A 814 -3.13 30.85 -0.79
N ARG A 815 -3.16 30.21 -1.98
CA ARG A 815 -3.51 30.85 -3.24
C ARG A 815 -4.98 31.27 -3.27
N LEU A 816 -5.90 30.47 -2.75
CA LEU A 816 -7.31 30.87 -2.63
C LEU A 816 -7.43 32.18 -1.83
N ILE A 817 -6.73 32.27 -0.70
CA ILE A 817 -6.69 33.48 0.14
C ILE A 817 -6.08 34.66 -0.64
N ALA A 818 -4.97 34.45 -1.36
CA ALA A 818 -4.32 35.50 -2.15
C ALA A 818 -5.19 35.99 -3.33
N PHE A 819 -5.92 35.10 -4.01
CA PHE A 819 -6.88 35.48 -5.05
C PHE A 819 -8.01 36.33 -4.47
N VAL A 820 -8.58 35.95 -3.32
CA VAL A 820 -9.65 36.73 -2.66
C VAL A 820 -9.13 38.11 -2.25
N ARG A 821 -7.97 38.18 -1.60
CA ARG A 821 -7.36 39.46 -1.16
C ARG A 821 -7.02 40.40 -2.32
N SER A 822 -6.60 39.86 -3.45
CA SER A 822 -6.30 40.64 -4.67
C SER A 822 -7.54 40.95 -5.52
N GLY A 823 -8.75 40.57 -5.08
CA GLY A 823 -10.00 40.81 -5.80
C GLY A 823 -10.24 39.91 -7.02
N GLN A 824 -9.44 38.86 -7.18
CA GLN A 824 -9.52 37.90 -8.30
C GLN A 824 -10.51 36.77 -7.99
N PHE A 825 -11.76 37.13 -7.66
CA PHE A 825 -12.78 36.19 -7.17
C PHE A 825 -13.08 35.04 -8.13
N ASP A 826 -13.12 35.30 -9.44
CA ASP A 826 -13.37 34.24 -10.43
C ASP A 826 -12.22 33.23 -10.52
N ALA A 827 -10.97 33.69 -10.30
CA ALA A 827 -9.82 32.80 -10.24
C ALA A 827 -9.84 31.95 -8.97
N ALA A 828 -10.23 32.54 -7.83
CA ALA A 828 -10.41 31.81 -6.57
C ALA A 828 -11.44 30.69 -6.73
N ARG A 829 -12.61 30.98 -7.31
CA ARG A 829 -13.67 29.97 -7.53
C ARG A 829 -13.23 28.84 -8.44
N ARG A 830 -12.54 29.14 -9.55
CA ARG A 830 -12.00 28.11 -10.44
C ARG A 830 -10.98 27.22 -9.73
N ALA A 831 -10.02 27.83 -9.02
CA ALA A 831 -9.01 27.10 -8.28
C ALA A 831 -9.58 26.26 -7.11
N ALA A 832 -10.70 26.69 -6.53
CA ALA A 832 -11.42 25.91 -5.51
C ALA A 832 -12.16 24.72 -6.14
N ALA A 833 -12.86 24.94 -7.24
CA ALA A 833 -13.57 23.87 -7.96
C ALA A 833 -12.63 22.79 -8.50
N GLU A 834 -11.39 23.13 -8.84
CA GLU A 834 -10.34 22.17 -9.20
C GLU A 834 -9.86 21.30 -8.02
N GLN A 835 -10.01 21.78 -6.78
CA GLN A 835 -9.66 21.02 -5.58
C GLN A 835 -10.82 20.11 -5.16
N SER A 836 -12.00 20.70 -4.92
CA SER A 836 -13.21 19.95 -4.63
C SER A 836 -14.45 20.84 -4.78
N PRO A 837 -15.65 20.25 -4.95
CA PRO A 837 -16.88 21.00 -4.88
C PRO A 837 -17.11 21.68 -3.51
N SER A 838 -16.62 21.10 -2.40
CA SER A 838 -16.77 21.69 -1.06
C SER A 838 -15.93 22.94 -0.85
N GLU A 839 -14.72 22.98 -1.41
CA GLU A 839 -13.82 24.14 -1.35
C GLU A 839 -14.45 25.40 -1.97
N THR A 840 -15.41 25.25 -2.89
CA THR A 840 -16.16 26.39 -3.43
C THR A 840 -16.97 27.12 -2.36
N TRP A 841 -17.53 26.40 -1.38
CA TRP A 841 -18.28 27.01 -0.27
C TRP A 841 -17.36 27.80 0.66
N LYS A 842 -16.16 27.28 0.96
CA LYS A 842 -15.11 27.99 1.70
C LYS A 842 -14.72 29.28 1.01
N VAL A 843 -14.47 29.24 -0.31
CA VAL A 843 -14.10 30.43 -1.08
C VAL A 843 -15.24 31.43 -1.19
N ASP A 844 -16.47 31.00 -1.45
CA ASP A 844 -17.61 31.92 -1.50
C ASP A 844 -17.88 32.56 -0.13
N ALA A 845 -17.67 31.83 0.98
CA ALA A 845 -17.70 32.39 2.32
C ALA A 845 -16.63 33.47 2.53
N LEU A 846 -15.38 33.21 2.11
CA LEU A 846 -14.28 34.18 2.18
C LEU A 846 -14.53 35.41 1.31
N ILE A 847 -15.09 35.23 0.10
CA ILE A 847 -15.46 36.34 -0.79
C ILE A 847 -16.54 37.20 -0.14
N ALA A 848 -17.64 36.59 0.33
CA ALA A 848 -18.73 37.30 1.00
C ALA A 848 -18.22 38.06 2.24
N ALA A 849 -17.36 37.42 3.06
CA ALA A 849 -16.74 38.07 4.22
C ALA A 849 -15.85 39.25 3.81
N SER A 850 -15.05 39.12 2.75
CA SER A 850 -14.20 40.20 2.24
C SER A 850 -14.99 41.40 1.70
N GLN A 851 -16.24 41.17 1.26
CA GLN A 851 -17.19 42.18 0.81
C GLN A 851 -18.05 42.76 1.95
N GLY A 852 -17.91 42.25 3.18
CA GLY A 852 -18.69 42.67 4.36
C GLY A 852 -20.08 42.03 4.47
N ASP A 853 -20.40 41.01 3.65
CA ASP A 853 -21.68 40.30 3.70
C ASP A 853 -21.61 39.09 4.65
N HIS A 854 -21.62 39.37 5.94
CA HIS A 854 -21.61 38.34 6.97
C HIS A 854 -22.86 37.45 6.96
N SER A 855 -23.97 37.92 6.40
CA SER A 855 -25.23 37.16 6.31
C SER A 855 -25.14 36.00 5.33
N VAL A 856 -24.29 36.12 4.31
CA VAL A 856 -23.99 35.06 3.33
C VAL A 856 -22.77 34.25 3.75
N ALA A 857 -21.74 34.88 4.32
CA ALA A 857 -20.50 34.22 4.68
C ALA A 857 -20.70 33.12 5.74
N LEU A 858 -21.47 33.38 6.80
CA LEU A 858 -21.64 32.45 7.92
C LEU A 858 -22.34 31.14 7.52
N PRO A 859 -23.49 31.16 6.81
CA PRO A 859 -24.12 29.92 6.35
C PRO A 859 -23.24 29.08 5.42
N LEU A 860 -22.45 29.71 4.55
CA LEU A 860 -21.52 29.00 3.66
C LEU A 860 -20.35 28.37 4.43
N ALA A 861 -19.82 29.07 5.43
CA ALA A 861 -18.79 28.54 6.31
C ALA A 861 -19.31 27.36 7.14
N MET A 862 -20.54 27.44 7.66
CA MET A 862 -21.19 26.33 8.36
C MET A 862 -21.38 25.12 7.43
N LYS A 863 -21.85 25.35 6.21
CA LYS A 863 -22.04 24.29 5.22
C LYS A 863 -20.72 23.59 4.83
N TYR A 864 -19.61 24.34 4.80
CA TYR A 864 -18.28 23.77 4.62
C TYR A 864 -17.86 22.95 5.84
N ALA A 865 -17.99 23.49 7.05
CA ALA A 865 -17.64 22.80 8.29
C ALA A 865 -18.44 21.49 8.49
N GLU A 866 -19.76 21.51 8.24
CA GLU A 866 -20.63 20.32 8.32
C GLU A 866 -20.23 19.19 7.37
N ARG A 867 -19.41 19.47 6.36
CA ARG A 867 -18.92 18.49 5.39
C ARG A 867 -17.49 18.01 5.68
N GLU A 868 -16.64 18.84 6.30
CA GLU A 868 -15.28 18.44 6.69
C GLU A 868 -15.23 17.72 8.05
N ASP A 869 -16.21 17.94 8.94
CA ASP A 869 -16.41 17.12 10.16
C ASP A 869 -17.03 15.73 9.86
N ARG A 870 -17.17 15.36 8.58
CA ARG A 870 -17.67 14.06 8.09
C ARG A 870 -16.59 13.37 7.28
#